data_AF-A0A2G2QCQ5-F1
#
_entry.id   AF-A0A2G2QCQ5-F1
#
_cell.length_a   1.000
_cell.length_b   1.000
_cell.length_c   1.000
_cell.angle_alpha   90.00
_cell.angle_beta   90.00
_cell.angle_gamma   90.00
#
_symmetry.space_group_name_H-M   'P 1'
#
loop_
_entity.id
_entity.type
_entity.pdbx_description
1 polymer ?
#
loop_
_entity_poly.entity_id
_entity_poly.type
_entity_poly.pdbx_seq_one_letter_code
_entity_poly.pdbx_strand_id
1 'polypeptide(L)'
;MSGEKSKSSGELGETYIKSFLNLIGWTTSQSNESITCNEPEKHKKPNAKNGNTTHGIDELYTYESPMDSNTLIHSVMSVKHTDEVYPNSPNKPFKKHISDLAYAIECFMESNLLTANRDGYEIESEQIVGILFWLSSKSPKDKSIILDIKNPELKNDLLFDRIHVVDNERIEFITNSITLIKMRFPSYKFSFYYIDTPNNLSDRKKECSGNALPIEMLNSDIQVYKLEQDKETILTIVVKDSFDAESLKRIFGLAHRITNNLTSNVEIYFPSFEHERTDNKNIISRVKNQFKDKEFINSAYVYGYDIGFKDTRKNIETSKKVPKEEIEEQIIDDGKILPYGEHLRSLLSHSIITPSELKHILRDKGIFVCDSVKENTIPILTSMLLSPREFDILKEKQKTKEDKEKRHSSKFKTEKKVTIEALKSVLKTINLNDLDKQKIKNYKYKTPKASYATNQEKNELVLNYEIERYQRNKSWDEQTNFFRGSVILHCNDDKLEIIAKNISTSKETLEINQSIINHTKSKLIENNIISKTAKEEKILMNDMSNKEVLKFLLSFTNNDNLTDIEFLDIISIDIEIDETVSLPETSKIKWMESKIKNLKLDGKKIEDIEILTDDTHHEYLKCWGIIAEFKYDNLTAKGSSIIEFKFNTSNKGEFFIQISKSTFDKKIYKEKDIVNMILKDIDNIKYTNHSK
;
A
#
# COMPACT_ATOMS: atom_id res chain seq x y z
N MET A 1 -10.76 -47.66 1.81
CA MET A 1 -11.85 -46.68 1.65
C MET A 1 -11.40 -45.21 1.63
N SER A 2 -10.47 -44.73 2.48
CA SER A 2 -9.99 -43.32 2.40
C SER A 2 -9.04 -43.04 1.23
N GLY A 3 -8.22 -44.02 0.84
CA GLY A 3 -7.27 -43.90 -0.28
C GLY A 3 -7.92 -43.80 -1.66
N GLU A 4 -9.01 -44.54 -1.91
CA GLU A 4 -9.74 -44.49 -3.19
C GLU A 4 -10.44 -43.15 -3.38
N LYS A 5 -11.07 -42.60 -2.34
CA LYS A 5 -11.68 -41.26 -2.37
C LYS A 5 -10.66 -40.15 -2.60
N SER A 6 -9.47 -40.27 -1.99
CA SER A 6 -8.39 -39.30 -2.21
C SER A 6 -7.85 -39.36 -3.65
N LYS A 7 -7.80 -40.55 -4.25
CA LYS A 7 -7.36 -40.74 -5.62
C LYS A 7 -8.38 -40.17 -6.62
N SER A 8 -9.67 -40.47 -6.44
CA SER A 8 -10.74 -39.91 -7.28
C SER A 8 -10.84 -38.38 -7.19
N SER A 9 -10.64 -37.81 -6.00
CA SER A 9 -10.57 -36.36 -5.80
C SER A 9 -9.37 -35.74 -6.55
N GLY A 10 -8.22 -36.42 -6.57
CA GLY A 10 -7.05 -35.96 -7.32
C GLY A 10 -7.29 -35.92 -8.82
N GLU A 11 -7.76 -37.03 -9.39
CA GLU A 11 -8.07 -37.17 -10.83
C GLU A 11 -9.12 -36.15 -11.31
N LEU A 12 -10.11 -35.84 -10.46
CA LEU A 12 -11.10 -34.79 -10.73
C LEU A 12 -10.44 -33.40 -10.80
N GLY A 13 -9.55 -33.10 -9.86
CA GLY A 13 -8.78 -31.85 -9.85
C GLY A 13 -7.94 -31.67 -11.11
N GLU A 14 -7.22 -32.71 -11.52
CA GLU A 14 -6.42 -32.73 -12.76
C GLU A 14 -7.30 -32.48 -14.00
N THR A 15 -8.49 -33.08 -14.06
CA THR A 15 -9.45 -32.85 -15.15
C THR A 15 -9.91 -31.40 -15.24
N TYR A 16 -10.21 -30.77 -14.09
CA TYR A 16 -10.54 -29.34 -14.02
C TYR A 16 -9.39 -28.46 -14.48
N ILE A 17 -8.17 -28.76 -14.02
CA ILE A 17 -6.99 -28.02 -14.42
C ILE A 17 -6.71 -28.18 -15.91
N LYS A 18 -6.81 -29.37 -16.49
CA LYS A 18 -6.64 -29.54 -17.95
C LYS A 18 -7.63 -28.68 -18.75
N SER A 19 -8.88 -28.61 -18.29
CA SER A 19 -9.91 -27.76 -18.91
C SER A 19 -9.56 -26.26 -18.79
N PHE A 20 -9.07 -25.84 -17.63
CA PHE A 20 -8.61 -24.47 -17.40
C PHE A 20 -7.37 -24.12 -18.24
N LEU A 21 -6.38 -25.01 -18.32
CA LEU A 21 -5.18 -24.84 -19.16
C LEU A 21 -5.56 -24.65 -20.64
N ASN A 22 -6.50 -25.46 -21.14
CA ASN A 22 -7.04 -25.28 -22.48
C ASN A 22 -7.73 -23.90 -22.67
N LEU A 23 -8.46 -23.44 -21.66
CA LEU A 23 -9.14 -22.13 -21.70
C LEU A 23 -8.15 -20.97 -21.82
N ILE A 24 -7.01 -21.05 -21.13
CA ILE A 24 -5.95 -20.02 -21.15
C ILE A 24 -4.93 -20.22 -22.27
N GLY A 25 -5.16 -21.17 -23.19
CA GLY A 25 -4.33 -21.38 -24.37
C GLY A 25 -3.13 -22.30 -24.19
N TRP A 26 -2.99 -22.96 -23.05
CA TRP A 26 -1.91 -23.94 -22.78
C TRP A 26 -2.33 -25.35 -23.22
N THR A 27 -2.80 -25.47 -24.47
CA THR A 27 -3.46 -26.68 -24.99
C THR A 27 -2.52 -27.86 -25.20
N THR A 28 -1.21 -27.61 -25.28
CA THR A 28 -0.18 -28.62 -25.54
C THR A 28 0.59 -29.01 -24.28
N SER A 29 0.04 -28.78 -23.08
CA SER A 29 0.70 -29.21 -21.85
C SER A 29 0.83 -30.73 -21.78
N GLN A 30 1.99 -31.20 -21.29
CA GLN A 30 2.31 -32.60 -21.05
C GLN A 30 1.76 -33.01 -19.68
N SER A 31 0.95 -34.07 -19.64
CA SER A 31 0.26 -34.50 -18.41
C SER A 31 0.96 -35.73 -17.80
N ASN A 32 0.98 -35.80 -16.46
CA ASN A 32 1.42 -36.97 -15.70
C ASN A 32 2.86 -37.44 -16.00
N GLU A 33 3.78 -36.48 -16.14
CA GLU A 33 5.21 -36.77 -16.31
C GLU A 33 5.82 -37.28 -14.99
N SER A 34 6.82 -38.16 -15.09
CA SER A 34 7.54 -38.67 -13.93
C SER A 34 9.04 -38.54 -14.15
N ILE A 35 9.72 -37.90 -13.21
CA ILE A 35 11.17 -37.69 -13.23
C ILE A 35 11.85 -38.46 -12.09
N THR A 36 13.10 -38.87 -12.31
CA THR A 36 13.95 -39.47 -11.28
C THR A 36 14.30 -38.43 -10.21
N CYS A 37 14.33 -38.86 -8.94
CA CYS A 37 14.78 -38.01 -7.85
C CYS A 37 16.31 -38.09 -7.71
N ASN A 38 16.98 -36.95 -7.87
CA ASN A 38 18.45 -36.86 -7.75
C ASN A 38 18.93 -36.78 -6.30
N GLU A 39 18.06 -36.37 -5.38
CA GLU A 39 18.36 -36.22 -3.95
C GLU A 39 17.42 -37.05 -3.04
N PRO A 40 17.47 -38.40 -3.09
CA PRO A 40 16.47 -39.26 -2.43
C PRO A 40 16.32 -39.07 -0.93
N GLU A 41 17.42 -38.85 -0.21
CA GLU A 41 17.39 -38.67 1.25
C GLU A 41 16.90 -37.28 1.65
N LYS A 42 17.29 -36.22 0.93
CA LYS A 42 16.79 -34.85 1.13
C LYS A 42 15.29 -34.78 0.88
N HIS A 43 14.82 -35.42 -0.21
CA HIS A 43 13.43 -35.38 -0.66
C HIS A 43 12.54 -36.43 -0.02
N LYS A 44 13.01 -37.09 1.05
CA LYS A 44 12.29 -38.15 1.74
C LYS A 44 10.96 -37.64 2.32
N LYS A 45 9.86 -38.31 1.97
CA LYS A 45 8.52 -37.98 2.48
C LYS A 45 8.42 -38.23 3.99
N PRO A 46 7.64 -37.43 4.73
CA PRO A 46 7.40 -37.66 6.15
C PRO A 46 6.86 -39.08 6.39
N ASN A 47 7.52 -39.85 7.27
CA ASN A 47 7.20 -41.25 7.62
C ASN A 47 7.55 -42.31 6.55
N ALA A 48 8.26 -41.97 5.47
CA ALA A 48 8.79 -42.97 4.54
C ALA A 48 10.00 -43.70 5.14
N LYS A 49 10.12 -45.02 4.92
CA LYS A 49 11.30 -45.81 5.37
C LYS A 49 12.53 -45.52 4.50
N ASN A 50 12.32 -45.39 3.20
CA ASN A 50 13.37 -45.16 2.20
C ASN A 50 13.29 -43.71 1.65
N GLY A 51 14.38 -43.24 1.04
CA GLY A 51 14.38 -41.99 0.28
C GLY A 51 13.38 -41.99 -0.88
N ASN A 52 13.04 -40.80 -1.37
CA ASN A 52 12.13 -40.65 -2.50
C ASN A 52 12.86 -40.96 -3.81
N THR A 53 12.30 -41.82 -4.66
CA THR A 53 12.97 -42.28 -5.89
C THR A 53 12.54 -41.52 -7.13
N THR A 54 11.35 -40.93 -7.12
CA THR A 54 10.77 -40.21 -8.26
C THR A 54 9.90 -39.04 -7.80
N HIS A 55 9.70 -38.07 -8.69
CA HIS A 55 8.71 -37.00 -8.54
C HIS A 55 7.72 -37.04 -9.69
N GLY A 56 6.44 -36.82 -9.37
CA GLY A 56 5.40 -36.64 -10.37
C GLY A 56 5.21 -35.16 -10.68
N ILE A 57 5.05 -34.85 -11.96
CA ILE A 57 4.67 -33.54 -12.48
C ILE A 57 3.29 -33.70 -13.10
N ASP A 58 2.29 -33.07 -12.50
CA ASP A 58 0.88 -33.26 -12.88
C ASP A 58 0.64 -32.66 -14.28
N GLU A 59 1.18 -31.45 -14.52
CA GLU A 59 1.22 -30.82 -15.84
C GLU A 59 2.58 -30.10 -16.06
N LEU A 60 3.09 -30.13 -17.28
CA LEU A 60 4.26 -29.38 -17.73
C LEU A 60 3.93 -28.60 -19.01
N TYR A 61 4.23 -27.31 -19.03
CA TYR A 61 4.05 -26.48 -20.22
C TYR A 61 5.30 -25.65 -20.48
N THR A 62 5.79 -25.69 -21.72
CA THR A 62 6.98 -24.98 -22.16
C THR A 62 6.62 -24.04 -23.30
N TYR A 63 7.00 -22.76 -23.20
CA TYR A 63 6.72 -21.76 -24.23
C TYR A 63 7.73 -20.60 -24.20
N GLU A 64 7.92 -19.92 -25.32
CA GLU A 64 8.73 -18.69 -25.41
C GLU A 64 7.95 -17.51 -24.80
N SER A 65 8.58 -16.80 -23.87
CA SER A 65 7.94 -15.71 -23.13
C SER A 65 7.68 -14.50 -24.02
N PRO A 66 6.43 -14.00 -24.09
CA PRO A 66 6.17 -12.70 -24.71
C PRO A 66 6.53 -11.53 -23.77
N MET A 67 6.80 -11.81 -22.50
CA MET A 67 7.11 -10.82 -21.47
C MET A 67 8.61 -10.58 -21.34
N ASP A 68 9.44 -11.58 -21.64
CA ASP A 68 10.90 -11.50 -21.59
C ASP A 68 11.47 -12.01 -22.92
N SER A 69 12.16 -11.15 -23.69
CA SER A 69 12.67 -11.52 -25.01
C SER A 69 13.68 -12.68 -24.95
N ASN A 70 13.66 -13.53 -25.96
CA ASN A 70 14.55 -14.69 -26.12
C ASN A 70 14.61 -15.61 -24.87
N THR A 71 13.49 -15.71 -24.14
CA THR A 71 13.42 -16.45 -22.87
C THR A 71 12.43 -17.61 -22.97
N LEU A 72 12.88 -18.81 -22.65
CA LEU A 72 12.01 -19.99 -22.56
C LEU A 72 11.49 -20.16 -21.13
N ILE A 73 10.18 -20.35 -20.97
CA ILE A 73 9.56 -20.62 -19.67
C ILE A 73 9.12 -22.08 -19.62
N HIS A 74 9.58 -22.79 -18.59
CA HIS A 74 9.09 -24.11 -18.21
C HIS A 74 8.21 -24.01 -16.97
N SER A 75 6.91 -24.25 -17.12
CA SER A 75 5.93 -24.23 -16.05
C SER A 75 5.71 -25.63 -15.49
N VAL A 76 6.32 -25.93 -14.34
CA VAL A 76 6.18 -27.22 -13.62
C VAL A 76 5.01 -27.12 -12.66
N MET A 77 3.97 -27.92 -12.88
CA MET A 77 2.70 -27.74 -12.16
C MET A 77 2.40 -28.91 -11.24
N SER A 78 1.79 -28.59 -10.09
CA SER A 78 1.17 -29.58 -9.24
C SER A 78 -0.25 -29.19 -8.84
N VAL A 79 -1.15 -30.16 -8.87
CA VAL A 79 -2.56 -30.04 -8.55
C VAL A 79 -2.82 -30.64 -7.17
N LYS A 80 -3.48 -29.86 -6.32
CA LYS A 80 -3.93 -30.25 -4.98
C LYS A 80 -5.40 -29.91 -4.84
N HIS A 81 -6.24 -30.92 -5.05
CA HIS A 81 -7.69 -30.81 -4.98
C HIS A 81 -8.26 -31.52 -3.74
N THR A 82 -9.29 -30.92 -3.13
CA THR A 82 -10.06 -31.50 -2.03
C THR A 82 -11.56 -31.42 -2.27
N ASP A 83 -12.27 -32.50 -1.97
CA ASP A 83 -13.74 -32.56 -1.94
C ASP A 83 -14.34 -31.92 -0.67
N GLU A 84 -13.51 -31.41 0.23
CA GLU A 84 -13.91 -30.65 1.42
C GLU A 84 -13.61 -29.16 1.28
N VAL A 85 -14.14 -28.34 2.20
CA VAL A 85 -13.79 -26.92 2.29
C VAL A 85 -12.29 -26.74 2.54
N TYR A 86 -11.74 -25.60 2.14
CA TYR A 86 -10.36 -25.26 2.44
C TYR A 86 -10.07 -25.34 3.95
N PRO A 87 -8.84 -25.75 4.33
CA PRO A 87 -8.49 -25.90 5.74
C PRO A 87 -8.49 -24.55 6.46
N ASN A 88 -9.06 -24.51 7.67
CA ASN A 88 -9.04 -23.32 8.53
C ASN A 88 -7.62 -22.89 8.96
N SER A 89 -6.63 -23.78 8.83
CA SER A 89 -5.22 -23.52 9.15
C SER A 89 -4.33 -23.96 7.98
N PRO A 90 -4.24 -23.14 6.92
CA PRO A 90 -3.62 -23.55 5.66
C PRO A 90 -2.10 -23.65 5.72
N ASN A 91 -1.42 -23.02 6.67
CA ASN A 91 0.05 -22.98 6.71
C ASN A 91 0.70 -24.37 6.70
N LYS A 92 0.20 -25.33 7.49
CA LYS A 92 0.78 -26.68 7.55
C LYS A 92 0.63 -27.45 6.23
N PRO A 93 -0.58 -27.58 5.64
CA PRO A 93 -0.73 -28.22 4.33
C PRO A 93 -0.01 -27.44 3.23
N PHE A 94 -0.02 -26.11 3.27
CA PHE A 94 0.71 -25.27 2.32
C PHE A 94 2.21 -25.57 2.30
N LYS A 95 2.87 -25.57 3.47
CA LYS A 95 4.30 -25.91 3.59
C LYS A 95 4.62 -27.28 3.01
N LYS A 96 3.72 -28.25 3.17
CA LYS A 96 3.88 -29.57 2.54
C LYS A 96 3.79 -29.46 1.01
N HIS A 97 2.74 -28.86 0.49
CA HIS A 97 2.50 -28.75 -0.95
C HIS A 97 3.62 -27.99 -1.68
N ILE A 98 4.08 -26.87 -1.11
CA ILE A 98 5.15 -26.08 -1.72
C ILE A 98 6.51 -26.79 -1.65
N SER A 99 6.81 -27.51 -0.56
CA SER A 99 8.04 -28.32 -0.48
C SER A 99 8.02 -29.47 -1.49
N ASP A 100 6.89 -30.17 -1.62
CA ASP A 100 6.76 -31.27 -2.58
C ASP A 100 6.99 -30.76 -4.02
N LEU A 101 6.44 -29.60 -4.39
CA LEU A 101 6.65 -28.98 -5.70
C LEU A 101 8.08 -28.45 -5.88
N ALA A 102 8.66 -27.81 -4.86
CA ALA A 102 10.04 -27.33 -4.90
C ALA A 102 11.03 -28.47 -5.15
N TYR A 103 10.85 -29.62 -4.49
CA TYR A 103 11.70 -30.80 -4.73
C TYR A 103 11.55 -31.38 -6.14
N ALA A 104 10.34 -31.31 -6.72
CA ALA A 104 10.12 -31.69 -8.11
C ALA A 104 10.82 -30.73 -9.08
N ILE A 105 10.76 -29.41 -8.82
CA ILE A 105 11.47 -28.38 -9.59
C ILE A 105 12.99 -28.60 -9.52
N GLU A 106 13.52 -28.83 -8.32
CA GLU A 106 14.95 -29.09 -8.09
C GLU A 106 15.44 -30.28 -8.93
N CYS A 107 14.70 -31.39 -8.97
CA CYS A 107 15.05 -32.53 -9.81
C CYS A 107 14.76 -32.29 -11.31
N PHE A 108 13.77 -31.47 -11.65
CA PHE A 108 13.45 -31.13 -13.04
C PHE A 108 14.58 -30.33 -13.70
N MET A 109 15.23 -29.42 -12.96
CA MET A 109 16.39 -28.63 -13.41
C MET A 109 17.55 -29.48 -13.95
N GLU A 110 17.65 -30.74 -13.51
CA GLU A 110 18.71 -31.67 -13.91
C GLU A 110 18.18 -32.86 -14.72
N SER A 111 16.93 -32.81 -15.16
CA SER A 111 16.26 -33.94 -15.81
C SER A 111 16.47 -33.96 -17.32
N ASN A 112 16.47 -35.16 -17.91
CA ASN A 112 16.39 -35.32 -19.38
C ASN A 112 15.11 -34.72 -19.97
N LEU A 113 14.05 -34.60 -19.15
CA LEU A 113 12.78 -34.02 -19.57
C LEU A 113 12.92 -32.52 -19.85
N LEU A 114 13.72 -31.80 -19.07
CA LEU A 114 14.08 -30.41 -19.37
C LEU A 114 14.81 -30.32 -20.71
N THR A 115 15.85 -31.13 -20.92
CA THR A 115 16.61 -31.16 -22.19
C THR A 115 15.69 -31.40 -23.39
N ALA A 116 14.81 -32.40 -23.30
CA ALA A 116 13.87 -32.73 -24.37
C ALA A 116 12.86 -31.60 -24.66
N ASN A 117 12.48 -30.82 -23.64
CA ASN A 117 11.56 -29.68 -23.79
C ASN A 117 12.24 -28.39 -24.22
N ARG A 118 13.56 -28.31 -24.09
CA ARG A 118 14.40 -27.21 -24.61
C ARG A 118 14.73 -27.40 -26.09
N ASP A 119 14.88 -28.66 -26.53
CA ASP A 119 15.29 -28.98 -27.89
C ASP A 119 14.35 -28.33 -28.93
N GLY A 120 14.94 -27.56 -29.85
CA GLY A 120 14.22 -26.88 -30.93
C GLY A 120 13.97 -25.38 -30.71
N TYR A 121 14.32 -24.82 -29.55
CA TYR A 121 14.23 -23.38 -29.28
C TYR A 121 15.58 -22.68 -29.43
N GLU A 122 15.58 -21.49 -30.06
CA GLU A 122 16.72 -20.58 -30.15
C GLU A 122 16.59 -19.48 -29.10
N ILE A 123 17.10 -19.71 -27.89
CA ILE A 123 16.87 -18.85 -26.71
C ILE A 123 18.17 -18.46 -26.00
N GLU A 124 18.14 -17.30 -25.35
CA GLU A 124 19.26 -16.73 -24.57
C GLU A 124 19.16 -17.07 -23.09
N SER A 125 17.94 -17.24 -22.56
CA SER A 125 17.72 -17.56 -21.15
C SER A 125 16.56 -18.52 -20.92
N GLU A 126 16.59 -19.23 -19.80
CA GLU A 126 15.58 -20.21 -19.39
C GLU A 126 15.07 -19.86 -17.99
N GLN A 127 13.76 -19.94 -17.79
CA GLN A 127 13.12 -19.78 -16.49
C GLN A 127 12.30 -21.02 -16.16
N ILE A 128 12.49 -21.56 -14.96
CA ILE A 128 11.70 -22.69 -14.45
C ILE A 128 10.81 -22.17 -13.33
N VAL A 129 9.50 -22.23 -13.57
CA VAL A 129 8.48 -21.64 -12.70
C VAL A 129 7.56 -22.73 -12.18
N GLY A 130 7.32 -22.74 -10.87
CA GLY A 130 6.35 -23.64 -10.27
C GLY A 130 4.93 -23.09 -10.31
N ILE A 131 3.94 -23.95 -10.51
CA ILE A 131 2.52 -23.60 -10.33
C ILE A 131 1.86 -24.61 -9.39
N LEU A 132 1.37 -24.14 -8.26
CA LEU A 132 0.57 -24.91 -7.32
C LEU A 132 -0.90 -24.54 -7.48
N PHE A 133 -1.66 -25.41 -8.14
CA PHE A 133 -3.12 -25.32 -8.13
C PHE A 133 -3.66 -25.89 -6.83
N TRP A 134 -4.26 -25.06 -5.99
CA TRP A 134 -4.83 -25.49 -4.71
C TRP A 134 -6.34 -25.24 -4.68
N LEU A 135 -7.11 -26.28 -4.97
CA LEU A 135 -8.54 -26.19 -5.27
C LEU A 135 -9.42 -26.91 -4.25
N SER A 136 -10.65 -26.44 -4.10
CA SER A 136 -11.66 -27.03 -3.22
C SER A 136 -13.04 -27.05 -3.87
N SER A 137 -13.66 -28.22 -3.97
CA SER A 137 -15.01 -28.35 -4.56
C SER A 137 -16.15 -27.83 -3.68
N LYS A 138 -15.95 -27.74 -2.35
CA LYS A 138 -16.99 -27.27 -1.40
C LYS A 138 -16.77 -25.84 -0.90
N SER A 139 -15.62 -25.23 -1.16
CA SER A 139 -15.41 -23.82 -0.81
C SER A 139 -16.16 -22.90 -1.77
N PRO A 140 -16.63 -21.73 -1.30
CA PRO A 140 -17.15 -20.69 -2.20
C PRO A 140 -16.14 -20.38 -3.31
N LYS A 141 -16.64 -20.10 -4.52
CA LYS A 141 -15.82 -19.80 -5.70
C LYS A 141 -14.98 -18.54 -5.54
N ASP A 142 -15.47 -17.58 -4.77
CA ASP A 142 -14.83 -16.31 -4.42
C ASP A 142 -13.93 -16.40 -3.18
N LYS A 143 -13.82 -17.58 -2.54
CA LYS A 143 -12.94 -17.76 -1.38
C LYS A 143 -11.49 -17.90 -1.84
N SER A 144 -10.64 -16.96 -1.42
CA SER A 144 -9.19 -17.09 -1.56
C SER A 144 -8.55 -17.80 -0.36
N ILE A 145 -7.86 -18.91 -0.59
CA ILE A 145 -7.03 -19.56 0.42
C ILE A 145 -5.67 -18.88 0.55
N ILE A 146 -5.22 -18.15 -0.48
CA ILE A 146 -3.95 -17.44 -0.51
C ILE A 146 -3.91 -16.38 0.60
N LEU A 147 -5.00 -15.62 0.75
CA LEU A 147 -5.12 -14.58 1.80
C LEU A 147 -5.13 -15.17 3.22
N ASP A 148 -5.49 -16.45 3.38
CA ASP A 148 -5.50 -17.15 4.67
C ASP A 148 -4.11 -17.73 5.05
N ILE A 149 -3.16 -17.82 4.11
CA ILE A 149 -1.79 -18.26 4.37
C ILE A 149 -1.03 -17.13 5.08
N LYS A 150 -0.68 -17.30 6.36
CA LYS A 150 -0.05 -16.27 7.21
C LYS A 150 1.41 -16.60 7.55
N ASN A 151 2.35 -15.85 6.98
CA ASN A 151 3.81 -15.91 7.20
C ASN A 151 4.33 -17.36 7.30
N PRO A 152 4.18 -18.18 6.25
CA PRO A 152 4.66 -19.55 6.29
C PRO A 152 6.19 -19.56 6.28
N GLU A 153 6.81 -20.00 7.37
CA GLU A 153 8.25 -20.28 7.40
C GLU A 153 8.54 -21.50 6.53
N LEU A 154 9.06 -21.27 5.32
CA LEU A 154 9.54 -22.30 4.42
C LEU A 154 10.89 -22.82 4.89
N LYS A 155 11.26 -24.04 4.49
CA LYS A 155 12.59 -24.57 4.81
C LYS A 155 13.65 -23.83 4.00
N ASN A 156 14.80 -23.56 4.61
CA ASN A 156 15.89 -22.80 3.96
C ASN A 156 16.62 -23.58 2.86
N ASP A 157 16.40 -24.89 2.76
CA ASP A 157 17.06 -25.80 1.81
C ASP A 157 16.25 -26.06 0.54
N LEU A 158 15.07 -25.43 0.39
CA LEU A 158 14.27 -25.54 -0.83
C LEU A 158 14.94 -24.77 -1.97
N LEU A 159 15.01 -25.38 -3.15
CA LEU A 159 15.58 -24.77 -4.35
C LEU A 159 14.50 -24.55 -5.40
N PHE A 160 14.11 -23.28 -5.58
CA PHE A 160 13.23 -22.82 -6.65
C PHE A 160 13.39 -21.30 -6.84
N ASP A 161 13.10 -20.79 -8.02
CA ASP A 161 13.01 -19.34 -8.25
C ASP A 161 11.72 -18.78 -7.64
N ARG A 162 10.59 -19.13 -8.27
CA ARG A 162 9.26 -18.72 -7.85
C ARG A 162 8.21 -19.82 -8.05
N ILE A 163 7.22 -19.82 -7.16
CA ILE A 163 6.05 -20.69 -7.23
C ILE A 163 4.79 -19.82 -7.19
N HIS A 164 3.98 -19.93 -8.23
CA HIS A 164 2.67 -19.32 -8.36
C HIS A 164 1.61 -20.22 -7.72
N VAL A 165 0.85 -19.72 -6.77
CA VAL A 165 -0.29 -20.41 -6.17
C VAL A 165 -1.55 -19.89 -6.83
N VAL A 166 -2.38 -20.82 -7.28
CA VAL A 166 -3.65 -20.53 -7.96
C VAL A 166 -4.76 -21.25 -7.22
N ASP A 167 -5.69 -20.48 -6.67
CA ASP A 167 -6.84 -20.98 -5.90
C ASP A 167 -8.16 -20.79 -6.66
N ASN A 168 -9.27 -21.19 -6.03
CA ASN A 168 -10.61 -21.07 -6.62
C ASN A 168 -10.92 -19.65 -7.09
N GLU A 169 -10.62 -18.63 -6.28
CA GLU A 169 -10.90 -17.23 -6.61
C GLU A 169 -10.16 -16.81 -7.88
N ARG A 170 -8.90 -17.22 -8.04
CA ARG A 170 -8.13 -16.89 -9.25
C ARG A 170 -8.67 -17.59 -10.50
N ILE A 171 -8.96 -18.89 -10.39
CA ILE A 171 -9.55 -19.66 -11.50
C ILE A 171 -10.87 -19.03 -11.93
N GLU A 172 -11.73 -18.67 -10.98
CA GLU A 172 -13.04 -18.08 -11.22
C GLU A 172 -12.90 -16.71 -11.90
N PHE A 173 -12.00 -15.84 -11.42
CA PHE A 173 -11.75 -14.53 -12.02
C PHE A 173 -11.35 -14.62 -13.49
N ILE A 174 -10.34 -15.45 -13.82
CA ILE A 174 -9.86 -15.63 -15.20
C ILE A 174 -10.91 -16.30 -16.07
N THR A 175 -11.63 -17.29 -15.54
CA THR A 175 -12.68 -17.99 -16.29
C THR A 175 -13.83 -17.05 -16.63
N ASN A 176 -14.27 -16.24 -15.66
CA ASN A 176 -15.36 -15.29 -15.85
C ASN A 176 -14.96 -14.16 -16.79
N SER A 177 -13.73 -13.65 -16.73
CA SER A 177 -13.25 -12.61 -17.65
C SER A 177 -13.20 -13.11 -19.09
N ILE A 178 -12.69 -14.32 -19.34
CA ILE A 178 -12.66 -14.91 -20.69
C ILE A 178 -14.07 -15.22 -21.19
N THR A 179 -14.93 -15.79 -20.33
CA THR A 179 -16.30 -16.17 -20.70
C THR A 179 -17.14 -14.95 -21.05
N LEU A 180 -17.07 -13.89 -20.24
CA LEU A 180 -17.71 -12.60 -20.50
C LEU A 180 -17.39 -12.11 -21.92
N ILE A 181 -16.10 -12.06 -22.25
CA ILE A 181 -15.62 -11.50 -23.51
C ILE A 181 -16.07 -12.35 -24.69
N LYS A 182 -15.89 -13.68 -24.60
CA LYS A 182 -16.32 -14.60 -25.68
C LYS A 182 -17.84 -14.58 -25.89
N MET A 183 -18.63 -14.43 -24.82
CA MET A 183 -20.09 -14.33 -24.92
C MET A 183 -20.55 -13.00 -25.53
N ARG A 184 -19.89 -11.90 -25.16
CA ARG A 184 -20.24 -10.56 -25.65
C ARG A 184 -19.75 -10.30 -27.08
N PHE A 185 -18.62 -10.88 -27.46
CA PHE A 185 -17.97 -10.68 -28.75
C PHE A 185 -17.73 -11.99 -29.52
N PRO A 186 -18.79 -12.76 -29.84
CA PRO A 186 -18.65 -14.09 -30.45
C PRO A 186 -18.05 -14.06 -31.86
N SER A 187 -18.14 -12.91 -32.57
CA SER A 187 -17.60 -12.72 -33.92
C SER A 187 -16.19 -12.13 -33.96
N TYR A 188 -15.64 -11.70 -32.82
CA TYR A 188 -14.32 -11.09 -32.76
C TYR A 188 -13.24 -12.17 -32.55
N LYS A 189 -12.09 -11.97 -33.18
CA LYS A 189 -10.88 -12.71 -32.85
C LYS A 189 -10.41 -12.26 -31.47
N PHE A 190 -10.36 -13.20 -30.54
CA PHE A 190 -9.89 -13.02 -29.18
C PHE A 190 -8.40 -13.32 -29.06
N SER A 191 -7.65 -12.42 -28.42
CA SER A 191 -6.25 -12.62 -28.02
C SER A 191 -6.00 -12.02 -26.62
N PHE A 192 -5.11 -12.64 -25.85
CA PHE A 192 -4.52 -12.00 -24.67
C PHE A 192 -3.58 -10.88 -25.13
N TYR A 193 -3.60 -9.75 -24.43
CA TYR A 193 -2.67 -8.65 -24.70
C TYR A 193 -1.40 -8.80 -23.85
N TYR A 194 -0.24 -8.60 -24.45
CA TYR A 194 1.05 -8.69 -23.79
C TYR A 194 1.60 -7.29 -23.56
N ILE A 195 1.82 -6.93 -22.30
CA ILE A 195 2.26 -5.59 -21.89
C ILE A 195 3.76 -5.39 -22.18
N ASP A 196 4.15 -4.13 -22.29
CA ASP A 196 5.58 -3.79 -22.30
C ASP A 196 6.19 -4.03 -20.92
N THR A 197 7.29 -4.76 -20.91
CA THR A 197 8.11 -5.02 -19.72
C THR A 197 9.48 -4.38 -19.91
N PRO A 198 10.27 -4.21 -18.84
CA PRO A 198 11.64 -3.73 -18.98
C PRO A 198 12.53 -4.61 -19.86
N ASN A 199 12.16 -5.88 -20.06
CA ASN A 199 12.96 -6.88 -20.76
C ASN A 199 12.52 -7.11 -22.23
N ASN A 200 11.33 -6.66 -22.64
CA ASN A 200 10.85 -6.77 -24.02
C ASN A 200 10.77 -5.44 -24.78
N LEU A 201 11.04 -4.30 -24.12
CA LEU A 201 10.87 -2.96 -24.70
C LEU A 201 11.71 -2.73 -25.97
N SER A 202 12.94 -3.25 -26.02
CA SER A 202 13.87 -3.08 -27.15
C SER A 202 13.67 -4.08 -28.29
N ASP A 203 12.81 -5.08 -28.10
CA ASP A 203 12.61 -6.15 -29.06
C ASP A 203 11.64 -5.73 -30.18
N ARG A 204 12.18 -5.65 -31.39
CA ARG A 204 11.42 -5.25 -32.59
C ARG A 204 10.55 -6.37 -33.15
N LYS A 205 10.78 -7.62 -32.72
CA LYS A 205 10.03 -8.80 -33.17
C LYS A 205 8.92 -9.21 -32.20
N LYS A 206 8.80 -8.53 -31.05
CA LYS A 206 7.84 -8.90 -30.01
C LYS A 206 6.41 -8.92 -30.53
N GLU A 207 5.66 -9.91 -30.09
CA GLU A 207 4.22 -9.93 -30.25
C GLU A 207 3.56 -9.14 -29.13
N CYS A 208 2.62 -8.26 -29.45
CA CYS A 208 1.86 -7.50 -28.43
C CYS A 208 0.55 -8.23 -28.01
N SER A 209 0.26 -9.38 -28.61
CA SER A 209 -0.92 -10.18 -28.28
C SER A 209 -0.82 -11.58 -28.87
N GLY A 210 -1.43 -12.56 -28.21
CA GLY A 210 -1.49 -13.94 -28.71
C GLY A 210 -2.56 -14.80 -28.04
N ASN A 211 -2.53 -16.11 -28.31
CA ASN A 211 -3.59 -17.03 -27.91
C ASN A 211 -3.36 -17.69 -26.53
N ALA A 212 -2.20 -17.48 -25.91
CA ALA A 212 -1.83 -18.08 -24.64
C ALA A 212 -1.68 -17.00 -23.56
N LEU A 213 -2.20 -17.26 -22.37
CA LEU A 213 -2.00 -16.38 -21.21
C LEU A 213 -0.56 -16.53 -20.71
N PRO A 214 0.22 -15.45 -20.58
CA PRO A 214 1.55 -15.51 -19.96
C PRO A 214 1.43 -15.84 -18.48
N ILE A 215 2.39 -16.58 -17.92
CA ILE A 215 2.40 -16.97 -16.50
C ILE A 215 2.28 -15.78 -15.55
N GLU A 216 2.86 -14.65 -15.92
CA GLU A 216 2.80 -13.38 -15.18
C GLU A 216 1.35 -12.89 -15.03
N MET A 217 0.51 -13.12 -16.04
CA MET A 217 -0.89 -12.72 -15.99
C MET A 217 -1.77 -13.68 -15.18
N LEU A 218 -1.29 -14.89 -14.86
CA LEU A 218 -2.04 -15.88 -14.07
C LEU A 218 -2.33 -15.40 -12.64
N ASN A 219 -1.48 -14.54 -12.06
CA ASN A 219 -1.67 -13.95 -10.73
C ASN A 219 -1.90 -12.43 -10.78
N SER A 220 -2.22 -11.89 -11.95
CA SER A 220 -2.56 -10.47 -12.14
C SER A 220 -4.04 -10.20 -11.84
N ASP A 221 -4.32 -9.15 -11.06
CA ASP A 221 -5.67 -8.68 -10.73
C ASP A 221 -6.29 -7.79 -11.81
N ILE A 222 -5.56 -7.61 -12.91
CA ILE A 222 -6.04 -6.99 -14.14
C ILE A 222 -5.74 -7.96 -15.28
N GLN A 223 -6.76 -8.25 -16.09
CA GLN A 223 -6.62 -9.00 -17.33
C GLN A 223 -6.85 -8.06 -18.51
N VAL A 224 -6.02 -8.18 -19.56
CA VAL A 224 -6.07 -7.33 -20.74
C VAL A 224 -6.20 -8.19 -21.99
N TYR A 225 -7.14 -7.82 -22.85
CA TYR A 225 -7.49 -8.57 -24.04
C TYR A 225 -7.54 -7.64 -25.25
N LYS A 226 -7.19 -8.19 -26.40
CA LYS A 226 -7.34 -7.55 -27.70
C LYS A 226 -8.40 -8.30 -28.50
N LEU A 227 -9.39 -7.57 -28.99
CA LEU A 227 -10.45 -8.10 -29.84
C LEU A 227 -10.34 -7.46 -31.22
N GLU A 228 -10.36 -8.28 -32.27
CA GLU A 228 -10.23 -7.82 -33.65
C GLU A 228 -11.38 -8.34 -34.51
N GLN A 229 -12.05 -7.46 -35.23
CA GLN A 229 -13.00 -7.82 -36.29
C GLN A 229 -12.87 -6.81 -37.44
N ASP A 230 -12.56 -7.30 -38.64
CA ASP A 230 -12.32 -6.48 -39.84
C ASP A 230 -11.29 -5.35 -39.61
N LYS A 231 -11.74 -4.11 -39.45
CA LYS A 231 -10.89 -2.92 -39.18
C LYS A 231 -11.09 -2.37 -37.76
N GLU A 232 -11.92 -3.03 -36.95
CA GLU A 232 -12.20 -2.64 -35.58
C GLU A 232 -11.27 -3.40 -34.63
N THR A 233 -10.70 -2.66 -33.68
CA THR A 233 -9.90 -3.21 -32.58
C THR A 233 -10.44 -2.67 -31.27
N ILE A 234 -10.70 -3.57 -30.33
CA ILE A 234 -11.17 -3.23 -28.99
C ILE A 234 -10.14 -3.72 -27.98
N LEU A 235 -9.65 -2.82 -27.14
CA LEU A 235 -8.89 -3.18 -25.95
C LEU A 235 -9.87 -3.39 -24.80
N THR A 236 -9.86 -4.58 -24.21
CA THR A 236 -10.70 -4.89 -23.06
C THR A 236 -9.86 -5.07 -21.80
N ILE A 237 -10.21 -4.36 -20.73
CA ILE A 237 -9.56 -4.48 -19.42
C ILE A 237 -10.59 -4.97 -18.40
N VAL A 238 -10.32 -6.12 -17.77
CA VAL A 238 -11.16 -6.66 -16.70
C VAL A 238 -10.41 -6.54 -15.38
N VAL A 239 -11.02 -5.90 -14.41
CA VAL A 239 -10.41 -5.53 -13.12
C VAL A 239 -11.05 -6.34 -12.00
N LYS A 240 -10.24 -6.84 -11.07
CA LYS A 240 -10.72 -7.55 -9.87
C LYS A 240 -11.14 -6.60 -8.73
N ASP A 241 -10.51 -5.42 -8.64
CA ASP A 241 -10.86 -4.39 -7.66
C ASP A 241 -12.27 -3.82 -7.86
N SER A 242 -12.93 -3.44 -6.76
CA SER A 242 -14.23 -2.77 -6.80
C SER A 242 -14.17 -1.39 -7.47
N PHE A 243 -15.28 -0.97 -8.07
CA PHE A 243 -15.38 0.35 -8.71
C PHE A 243 -15.34 1.52 -7.70
N ASP A 244 -14.46 2.48 -7.95
CA ASP A 244 -14.50 3.83 -7.37
C ASP A 244 -13.87 4.86 -8.34
N ALA A 245 -13.99 6.15 -8.01
CA ALA A 245 -13.54 7.24 -8.88
C ALA A 245 -12.01 7.27 -9.12
N GLU A 246 -11.21 6.91 -8.12
CA GLU A 246 -9.75 6.92 -8.22
C GLU A 246 -9.26 5.66 -8.93
N SER A 247 -9.86 4.50 -8.64
CA SER A 247 -9.63 3.25 -9.39
C SER A 247 -9.94 3.42 -10.87
N LEU A 248 -11.10 3.99 -11.22
CA LEU A 248 -11.48 4.25 -12.61
C LEU A 248 -10.46 5.14 -13.34
N LYS A 249 -10.04 6.21 -12.67
CA LYS A 249 -9.08 7.18 -13.22
C LYS A 249 -7.72 6.53 -13.52
N ARG A 250 -7.25 5.63 -12.65
CA ARG A 250 -6.01 4.88 -12.85
C ARG A 250 -6.11 3.89 -14.01
N ILE A 251 -7.24 3.19 -14.12
CA ILE A 251 -7.47 2.25 -15.22
C ILE A 251 -7.61 2.97 -16.56
N PHE A 252 -8.26 4.14 -16.62
CA PHE A 252 -8.23 4.98 -17.81
C PHE A 252 -6.80 5.41 -18.17
N GLY A 253 -5.98 5.79 -17.18
CA GLY A 253 -4.57 6.11 -17.42
C GLY A 253 -3.77 4.93 -17.95
N LEU A 254 -3.99 3.73 -17.40
CA LEU A 254 -3.38 2.49 -17.88
C LEU A 254 -3.78 2.20 -19.33
N ALA A 255 -5.09 2.21 -19.62
CA ALA A 255 -5.61 1.98 -20.96
C ALA A 255 -5.02 2.97 -21.96
N HIS A 256 -4.99 4.27 -21.61
CA HIS A 256 -4.44 5.31 -22.47
C HIS A 256 -2.99 5.03 -22.86
N ARG A 257 -2.16 4.61 -21.89
CA ARG A 257 -0.76 4.23 -22.13
C ARG A 257 -0.61 2.98 -22.98
N ILE A 258 -1.38 1.93 -22.67
CA ILE A 258 -1.38 0.68 -23.43
C ILE A 258 -1.76 0.94 -24.90
N THR A 259 -2.76 1.79 -25.13
CA THR A 259 -3.19 2.13 -26.48
C THR A 259 -2.18 3.01 -27.22
N ASN A 260 -1.24 3.67 -26.53
CA ASN A 260 -0.24 4.57 -27.13
C ASN A 260 -0.83 5.52 -28.19
N ASN A 261 -1.96 6.17 -27.86
CA ASN A 261 -2.77 7.02 -28.76
C ASN A 261 -3.37 6.32 -30.01
N LEU A 262 -3.32 4.99 -30.10
CA LEU A 262 -4.03 4.24 -31.13
C LEU A 262 -5.54 4.26 -30.85
N THR A 263 -6.32 4.66 -31.85
CA THR A 263 -7.79 4.77 -31.84
C THR A 263 -8.46 3.39 -31.80
N SER A 264 -8.36 2.73 -30.65
CA SER A 264 -9.13 1.55 -30.30
C SER A 264 -10.29 1.93 -29.38
N ASN A 265 -11.42 1.24 -29.54
CA ASN A 265 -12.47 1.28 -28.53
C ASN A 265 -11.91 0.62 -27.26
N VAL A 266 -12.13 1.22 -26.10
CA VAL A 266 -11.69 0.65 -24.82
C VAL A 266 -12.90 0.24 -24.01
N GLU A 267 -12.97 -1.01 -23.59
CA GLU A 267 -13.99 -1.47 -22.64
C GLU A 267 -13.36 -1.89 -21.32
N ILE A 268 -13.81 -1.28 -20.22
CA ILE A 268 -13.32 -1.55 -18.87
C ILE A 268 -14.44 -2.19 -18.04
N TYR A 269 -14.12 -3.29 -17.37
CA TYR A 269 -15.07 -4.09 -16.60
C TYR A 269 -14.68 -4.12 -15.13
N PHE A 270 -15.60 -3.71 -14.26
CA PHE A 270 -15.47 -3.76 -12.80
C PHE A 270 -16.48 -4.76 -12.19
N PRO A 271 -16.15 -5.44 -11.09
CA PRO A 271 -17.09 -6.32 -10.43
C PRO A 271 -18.23 -5.50 -9.82
N SER A 272 -19.42 -6.06 -9.94
CA SER A 272 -20.71 -5.58 -9.44
C SER A 272 -21.07 -4.15 -9.86
N PHE A 273 -20.50 -3.66 -10.96
CA PHE A 273 -20.69 -2.28 -11.42
C PHE A 273 -22.01 -2.08 -12.19
N GLU A 274 -22.97 -1.42 -11.56
CA GLU A 274 -24.24 -1.07 -12.21
C GLU A 274 -24.13 0.23 -13.02
N HIS A 275 -23.86 0.11 -14.34
CA HIS A 275 -23.75 1.25 -15.27
C HIS A 275 -24.96 2.20 -15.22
N GLU A 276 -26.17 1.69 -14.94
CA GLU A 276 -27.39 2.47 -15.00
C GLU A 276 -27.63 3.41 -13.83
N ARG A 277 -26.94 3.21 -12.70
CA ARG A 277 -27.08 4.09 -11.54
C ARG A 277 -26.60 5.50 -11.88
N THR A 278 -27.43 6.49 -11.59
CA THR A 278 -27.13 7.91 -11.82
C THR A 278 -25.82 8.34 -11.17
N ASP A 279 -25.54 7.85 -9.95
CA ASP A 279 -24.28 8.17 -9.25
C ASP A 279 -23.05 7.65 -9.99
N ASN A 280 -23.12 6.44 -10.56
CA ASN A 280 -22.04 5.85 -11.34
C ASN A 280 -21.81 6.63 -12.65
N LYS A 281 -22.88 6.99 -13.37
CA LYS A 281 -22.81 7.84 -14.57
C LYS A 281 -22.13 9.18 -14.25
N ASN A 282 -22.53 9.82 -13.15
CA ASN A 282 -21.93 11.07 -12.70
C ASN A 282 -20.45 10.94 -12.34
N ILE A 283 -20.05 9.84 -11.67
CA ILE A 283 -18.65 9.56 -11.36
C ILE A 283 -17.83 9.41 -12.65
N ILE A 284 -18.31 8.62 -13.62
CA ILE A 284 -17.65 8.46 -14.92
C ILE A 284 -17.48 9.81 -15.59
N SER A 285 -18.54 10.62 -15.73
CA SER A 285 -18.45 11.94 -16.37
C SER A 285 -17.45 12.87 -15.66
N ARG A 286 -17.45 12.89 -14.32
CA ARG A 286 -16.48 13.69 -13.54
C ARG A 286 -15.04 13.24 -13.78
N VAL A 287 -14.79 11.94 -13.88
CA VAL A 287 -13.44 11.40 -14.14
C VAL A 287 -13.05 11.72 -15.59
N LYS A 288 -13.90 11.44 -16.58
CA LYS A 288 -13.62 11.74 -18.00
C LYS A 288 -13.32 13.23 -18.25
N ASN A 289 -13.99 14.13 -17.53
CA ASN A 289 -13.74 15.57 -17.64
C ASN A 289 -12.32 15.97 -17.22
N GLN A 290 -11.64 15.18 -16.39
CA GLN A 290 -10.28 15.45 -15.91
C GLN A 290 -9.19 15.02 -16.91
N PHE A 291 -9.52 14.23 -17.94
CA PHE A 291 -8.57 13.83 -18.98
C PHE A 291 -8.44 14.92 -20.06
N LYS A 292 -7.21 15.22 -20.48
CA LYS A 292 -6.93 16.20 -21.53
C LYS A 292 -7.25 15.65 -22.92
N ASP A 293 -6.82 14.42 -23.20
CA ASP A 293 -7.14 13.72 -24.43
C ASP A 293 -8.64 13.36 -24.44
N LYS A 294 -9.40 14.13 -25.23
CA LYS A 294 -10.85 13.93 -25.39
C LYS A 294 -11.18 12.86 -26.42
N GLU A 295 -10.27 12.53 -27.33
CA GLU A 295 -10.49 11.49 -28.33
C GLU A 295 -10.48 10.12 -27.66
N PHE A 296 -9.39 9.81 -26.93
CA PHE A 296 -9.26 8.58 -26.17
C PHE A 296 -10.39 8.41 -25.13
N ILE A 297 -10.63 9.41 -24.28
CA ILE A 297 -11.55 9.22 -23.15
C ILE A 297 -13.01 9.06 -23.60
N ASN A 298 -13.35 9.54 -24.79
CA ASN A 298 -14.67 9.34 -25.39
C ASN A 298 -14.83 7.97 -26.03
N SER A 299 -13.74 7.28 -26.40
CA SER A 299 -13.75 5.89 -26.87
C SER A 299 -13.67 4.85 -25.73
N ALA A 300 -13.51 5.29 -24.48
CA ALA A 300 -13.47 4.43 -23.30
C ALA A 300 -14.83 4.24 -22.62
N TYR A 301 -15.26 3.00 -22.41
CA TYR A 301 -16.55 2.62 -21.82
C TYR A 301 -16.36 1.77 -20.56
N VAL A 302 -17.32 1.82 -19.64
CA VAL A 302 -17.24 1.16 -18.33
C VAL A 302 -18.48 0.29 -18.10
N TYR A 303 -18.26 -0.97 -17.74
CA TYR A 303 -19.29 -2.00 -17.56
C TYR A 303 -19.02 -2.85 -16.31
N GLY A 304 -19.95 -3.75 -15.97
CA GLY A 304 -19.74 -4.77 -14.95
C GLY A 304 -19.94 -6.19 -15.48
N TYR A 305 -19.40 -7.20 -14.80
CA TYR A 305 -19.26 -8.55 -15.35
C TYR A 305 -19.82 -9.72 -14.52
N ASP A 306 -20.48 -9.47 -13.40
CA ASP A 306 -20.94 -10.47 -12.41
C ASP A 306 -22.37 -10.20 -11.88
N ILE A 307 -23.15 -9.36 -12.56
CA ILE A 307 -24.45 -8.81 -12.07
C ILE A 307 -25.63 -9.79 -12.26
N GLY A 308 -25.37 -11.06 -12.60
CA GLY A 308 -26.40 -12.04 -12.96
C GLY A 308 -27.22 -11.65 -14.20
N PHE A 309 -28.30 -12.38 -14.49
CA PHE A 309 -29.21 -12.26 -15.67
C PHE A 309 -29.78 -10.85 -16.00
N LYS A 310 -29.38 -9.79 -15.28
CA LYS A 310 -29.80 -8.41 -15.50
C LYS A 310 -29.01 -7.67 -16.58
N ASP A 311 -27.90 -8.21 -17.09
CA ASP A 311 -27.21 -7.61 -18.25
C ASP A 311 -27.83 -8.04 -19.58
N THR A 312 -29.15 -7.88 -19.71
CA THR A 312 -29.81 -7.89 -21.02
C THR A 312 -29.73 -6.49 -21.61
N ARG A 313 -28.63 -6.16 -22.29
CA ARG A 313 -28.67 -5.13 -23.34
C ARG A 313 -28.03 -5.58 -24.64
N LYS A 314 -28.88 -5.46 -25.66
CA LYS A 314 -28.65 -5.52 -27.10
C LYS A 314 -27.58 -4.51 -27.52
N ASN A 315 -26.70 -4.96 -28.43
CA ASN A 315 -26.05 -4.19 -29.49
C ASN A 315 -25.91 -2.68 -29.21
N ILE A 316 -24.80 -2.28 -28.61
CA ILE A 316 -24.33 -0.90 -28.73
C ILE A 316 -23.73 -0.77 -30.13
N GLU A 317 -24.16 0.25 -30.88
CA GLU A 317 -23.65 0.55 -32.22
C GLU A 317 -22.12 0.74 -32.19
N THR A 318 -21.39 -0.22 -32.77
CA THR A 318 -19.93 -0.19 -32.94
C THR A 318 -19.47 0.70 -34.09
N SER A 319 -20.36 1.44 -34.75
CA SER A 319 -19.99 2.22 -35.94
C SER A 319 -19.71 3.69 -35.62
N LYS A 320 -18.47 4.02 -35.23
CA LYS A 320 -17.89 5.33 -35.55
C LYS A 320 -16.51 5.14 -36.18
N LYS A 321 -16.35 5.68 -37.40
CA LYS A 321 -15.11 5.63 -38.18
C LYS A 321 -14.01 6.46 -37.51
N VAL A 322 -12.82 5.87 -37.53
CA VAL A 322 -11.51 6.41 -37.12
C VAL A 322 -11.10 7.62 -37.99
N PRO A 323 -10.74 8.77 -37.41
CA PRO A 323 -9.92 9.77 -38.08
C PRO A 323 -8.45 9.32 -38.10
N LYS A 324 -7.78 9.52 -39.23
CA LYS A 324 -6.32 9.38 -39.34
C LYS A 324 -5.68 10.73 -39.08
N GLU A 325 -4.86 10.86 -38.05
CA GLU A 325 -3.76 11.84 -38.00
C GLU A 325 -2.76 11.47 -36.90
N GLU A 326 -1.47 11.58 -37.20
CA GLU A 326 -0.35 11.44 -36.27
C GLU A 326 -0.23 12.71 -35.41
N ILE A 327 -0.19 12.58 -34.07
CA ILE A 327 0.07 13.70 -33.16
C ILE A 327 1.04 13.28 -32.06
N GLU A 328 2.01 14.17 -31.80
CA GLU A 328 3.12 14.06 -30.85
C GLU A 328 2.73 13.67 -29.42
N GLU A 329 3.64 12.97 -28.74
CA GLU A 329 3.55 12.58 -27.32
C GLU A 329 3.21 13.78 -26.42
N GLN A 330 2.01 13.76 -25.83
CA GLN A 330 1.62 14.70 -24.77
C GLN A 330 1.64 14.03 -23.41
N ILE A 331 2.43 14.63 -22.52
CA ILE A 331 2.66 14.23 -21.13
C ILE A 331 1.33 14.21 -20.36
N ILE A 332 0.90 12.99 -20.02
CA ILE A 332 -0.20 12.73 -19.09
C ILE A 332 0.29 13.10 -17.68
N ASP A 333 -0.59 13.66 -16.86
CA ASP A 333 -0.34 14.02 -15.46
C ASP A 333 0.06 12.78 -14.64
N ASP A 334 1.36 12.67 -14.36
CA ASP A 334 2.07 11.51 -13.82
C ASP A 334 1.54 10.97 -12.47
N GLY A 335 0.87 11.81 -11.66
CA GLY A 335 0.30 11.40 -10.38
C GLY A 335 -1.02 10.60 -10.45
N LYS A 336 -1.52 10.32 -11.66
CA LYS A 336 -2.88 9.78 -11.90
C LYS A 336 -2.92 8.41 -12.59
N ILE A 337 -1.77 7.85 -12.94
CA ILE A 337 -1.67 6.66 -13.78
C ILE A 337 -1.24 5.44 -12.95
N LEU A 338 -1.76 4.27 -13.28
CA LEU A 338 -1.26 3.00 -12.75
C LEU A 338 0.06 2.64 -13.47
N PRO A 339 1.21 2.63 -12.78
CA PRO A 339 2.47 2.33 -13.43
C PRO A 339 2.59 0.83 -13.73
N TYR A 340 3.20 0.50 -14.86
CA TYR A 340 3.60 -0.85 -15.25
C TYR A 340 4.98 -0.81 -15.91
N GLY A 341 5.59 -1.97 -16.11
CA GLY A 341 6.88 -2.10 -16.80
C GLY A 341 7.97 -1.21 -16.19
N GLU A 342 8.63 -0.41 -17.04
CA GLU A 342 9.74 0.46 -16.63
C GLU A 342 9.37 1.48 -15.56
N HIS A 343 8.15 2.04 -15.64
CA HIS A 343 7.70 3.04 -14.67
C HIS A 343 7.51 2.39 -13.29
N LEU A 344 6.97 1.17 -13.27
CA LEU A 344 6.86 0.42 -12.03
C LEU A 344 8.24 0.03 -11.50
N ARG A 345 9.19 -0.33 -12.36
CA ARG A 345 10.58 -0.65 -11.97
C ARG A 345 11.23 0.52 -11.24
N SER A 346 11.11 1.73 -11.79
CA SER A 346 11.61 2.95 -11.15
C SER A 346 11.07 3.10 -9.73
N LEU A 347 9.74 2.97 -9.58
CA LEU A 347 9.06 3.06 -8.29
C LEU A 347 9.59 2.03 -7.27
N LEU A 348 9.59 0.74 -7.65
CA LEU A 348 9.96 -0.38 -6.77
C LEU A 348 11.45 -0.36 -6.37
N SER A 349 12.29 0.28 -7.18
CA SER A 349 13.72 0.41 -6.91
C SER A 349 14.03 1.34 -5.73
N HIS A 350 13.09 2.21 -5.32
CA HIS A 350 13.31 3.19 -4.24
C HIS A 350 13.68 2.52 -2.91
N SER A 351 14.64 3.09 -2.17
CA SER A 351 15.14 2.53 -0.91
C SER A 351 14.09 2.45 0.20
N ILE A 352 13.02 3.25 0.11
CA ILE A 352 11.88 3.21 1.02
C ILE A 352 11.12 1.89 0.89
N ILE A 353 11.04 1.34 -0.32
CA ILE A 353 10.40 0.05 -0.57
C ILE A 353 11.40 -1.05 -0.22
N THR A 354 11.10 -1.83 0.81
CA THR A 354 12.00 -2.85 1.34
C THR A 354 11.82 -4.21 0.63
N PRO A 355 12.84 -5.10 0.64
CA PRO A 355 12.69 -6.48 0.17
C PRO A 355 11.51 -7.23 0.80
N SER A 356 11.26 -6.98 2.09
CA SER A 356 10.14 -7.58 2.83
C SER A 356 8.78 -7.12 2.31
N GLU A 357 8.65 -5.87 1.86
CA GLU A 357 7.41 -5.34 1.29
C GLU A 357 7.14 -5.91 -0.10
N LEU A 358 8.16 -6.02 -0.96
CA LEU A 358 8.03 -6.68 -2.27
C LEU A 358 7.60 -8.14 -2.11
N LYS A 359 8.22 -8.86 -1.16
CA LYS A 359 7.82 -10.23 -0.78
C LYS A 359 6.36 -10.31 -0.32
N HIS A 360 5.89 -9.32 0.44
CA HIS A 360 4.50 -9.27 0.90
C HIS A 360 3.53 -9.09 -0.28
N ILE A 361 3.82 -8.17 -1.21
CA ILE A 361 2.97 -7.91 -2.38
C ILE A 361 2.91 -9.15 -3.27
N LEU A 362 4.05 -9.78 -3.56
CA LEU A 362 4.10 -11.04 -4.31
C LEU A 362 3.25 -12.11 -3.63
N ARG A 363 3.36 -12.25 -2.30
CA ARG A 363 2.59 -13.24 -1.57
C ARG A 363 1.09 -12.97 -1.58
N ASP A 364 0.66 -11.71 -1.45
CA ASP A 364 -0.76 -11.36 -1.55
C ASP A 364 -1.32 -11.71 -2.94
N LYS A 365 -0.49 -11.66 -3.99
CA LYS A 365 -0.82 -12.14 -5.34
C LYS A 365 -0.81 -13.67 -5.47
N GLY A 366 -0.27 -14.39 -4.49
CA GLY A 366 -0.07 -15.85 -4.54
C GLY A 366 1.29 -16.29 -5.07
N ILE A 367 2.27 -15.38 -5.21
CA ILE A 367 3.61 -15.69 -5.71
C ILE A 367 4.58 -15.81 -4.53
N PHE A 368 5.24 -16.96 -4.43
CA PHE A 368 6.21 -17.25 -3.39
C PHE A 368 7.59 -17.37 -4.02
N VAL A 369 8.54 -16.60 -3.51
CA VAL A 369 9.94 -16.61 -3.95
C VAL A 369 10.82 -17.21 -2.86
N CYS A 370 11.88 -17.92 -3.27
CA CYS A 370 12.87 -18.43 -2.33
C CYS A 370 13.76 -17.29 -1.83
N ASP A 371 14.26 -16.46 -2.74
CA ASP A 371 15.06 -15.28 -2.44
C ASP A 371 14.24 -13.99 -2.61
N SER A 372 14.18 -13.18 -1.55
CA SER A 372 13.41 -11.95 -1.51
C SER A 372 14.20 -10.69 -1.83
N VAL A 373 15.46 -10.79 -2.26
CA VAL A 373 16.23 -9.62 -2.73
C VAL A 373 15.51 -8.91 -3.89
N LYS A 374 15.79 -7.61 -4.05
CA LYS A 374 15.08 -6.76 -5.02
C LYS A 374 15.33 -7.20 -6.46
N GLU A 375 16.54 -7.65 -6.72
CA GLU A 375 17.02 -8.09 -8.02
C GLU A 375 16.17 -9.24 -8.58
N ASN A 376 15.62 -10.09 -7.70
CA ASN A 376 14.77 -11.22 -8.10
C ASN A 376 13.28 -10.87 -8.07
N THR A 377 12.86 -10.00 -7.12
CA THR A 377 11.44 -9.70 -6.92
C THR A 377 10.89 -8.59 -7.80
N ILE A 378 11.71 -7.60 -8.17
CA ILE A 378 11.30 -6.49 -9.04
C ILE A 378 10.94 -6.99 -10.45
N PRO A 379 11.76 -7.81 -11.14
CA PRO A 379 11.42 -8.31 -12.47
C PRO A 379 10.04 -8.96 -12.53
N ILE A 380 9.74 -9.84 -11.57
CA ILE A 380 8.45 -10.52 -11.44
C ILE A 380 7.29 -9.52 -11.32
N LEU A 381 7.42 -8.47 -10.51
CA LEU A 381 6.36 -7.47 -10.37
C LEU A 381 6.21 -6.59 -11.61
N THR A 382 7.32 -6.29 -12.31
CA THR A 382 7.30 -5.40 -13.48
C THR A 382 6.79 -6.05 -14.75
N SER A 383 6.74 -7.37 -14.80
CA SER A 383 6.11 -8.15 -15.87
C SER A 383 4.61 -8.42 -15.61
N MET A 384 4.08 -7.88 -14.51
CA MET A 384 2.67 -7.97 -14.13
C MET A 384 1.99 -6.59 -14.07
N LEU A 385 0.65 -6.58 -14.02
CA LEU A 385 -0.11 -5.38 -13.70
C LEU A 385 -0.49 -5.37 -12.22
N LEU A 386 -0.21 -4.25 -11.56
CA LEU A 386 -0.74 -3.98 -10.23
C LEU A 386 -2.19 -3.48 -10.33
N SER A 387 -3.04 -3.90 -9.41
CA SER A 387 -4.38 -3.32 -9.27
C SER A 387 -4.29 -1.90 -8.67
N PRO A 388 -5.32 -1.05 -8.86
CA PRO A 388 -5.41 0.23 -8.16
C PRO A 388 -5.17 0.13 -6.66
N ARG A 389 -5.76 -0.86 -5.98
CA ARG A 389 -5.60 -1.09 -4.54
C ARG A 389 -4.17 -1.48 -4.16
N GLU A 390 -3.52 -2.34 -4.93
CA GLU A 390 -2.13 -2.73 -4.69
C GLU A 390 -1.18 -1.54 -4.86
N PHE A 391 -1.43 -0.70 -5.86
CA PHE A 391 -0.68 0.53 -6.05
C PHE A 391 -0.89 1.53 -4.90
N ASP A 392 -2.10 1.63 -4.32
CA ASP A 392 -2.32 2.45 -3.13
C ASP A 392 -1.50 1.97 -1.94
N ILE A 393 -1.42 0.65 -1.73
CA ILE A 393 -0.61 0.08 -0.65
C ILE A 393 0.85 0.50 -0.83
N LEU A 394 1.41 0.40 -2.04
CA LEU A 394 2.77 0.85 -2.36
C LEU A 394 2.96 2.36 -2.12
N LYS A 395 2.01 3.17 -2.57
CA LYS A 395 2.06 4.63 -2.41
C LYS A 395 2.03 5.04 -0.94
N GLU A 396 1.23 4.36 -0.11
CA GLU A 396 1.20 4.60 1.33
C GLU A 396 2.55 4.29 2.00
N LYS A 397 3.31 3.31 1.49
CA LYS A 397 4.67 3.00 1.99
C LYS A 397 5.70 4.06 1.63
N GLN A 398 5.52 4.74 0.50
CA GLN A 398 6.42 5.81 0.06
C GLN A 398 6.31 7.09 0.89
N LYS A 399 5.27 7.22 1.73
CA LYS A 399 5.15 8.36 2.65
C LYS A 399 6.36 8.41 3.58
N THR A 400 7.14 9.47 3.42
CA THR A 400 8.35 9.72 4.19
C THR A 400 8.01 10.17 5.62
N LYS A 401 9.03 10.25 6.49
CA LYS A 401 8.89 10.92 7.80
C LYS A 401 8.46 12.40 7.65
N GLU A 402 8.74 13.02 6.51
CA GLU A 402 8.28 14.38 6.22
C GLU A 402 6.75 14.42 6.13
N ASP A 403 6.14 13.48 5.38
CA ASP A 403 4.69 13.44 5.09
C ASP A 403 3.79 13.16 6.30
N LYS A 404 4.34 12.73 7.44
CA LYS A 404 3.57 12.40 8.64
C LYS A 404 3.13 13.66 9.38
N GLU A 405 1.89 13.67 9.85
CA GLU A 405 1.32 14.80 10.59
C GLU A 405 2.05 15.02 11.93
N LYS A 406 2.73 16.15 12.04
CA LYS A 406 3.28 16.67 13.30
C LYS A 406 2.31 17.64 13.91
N ARG A 407 2.06 17.48 15.20
CA ARG A 407 1.08 18.25 15.97
C ARG A 407 1.76 19.05 17.05
N HIS A 408 1.82 20.36 16.84
CA HIS A 408 2.22 21.33 17.85
C HIS A 408 0.99 21.98 18.47
N SER A 409 1.13 22.54 19.67
CA SER A 409 0.06 23.33 20.27
C SER A 409 0.61 24.49 21.06
N SER A 410 -0.11 25.59 21.01
CA SER A 410 0.12 26.77 21.83
C SER A 410 -1.20 27.29 22.38
N LYS A 411 -1.13 28.14 23.40
CA LYS A 411 -2.31 28.76 24.01
C LYS A 411 -2.07 30.23 24.31
N PHE A 412 -3.15 31.00 24.34
CA PHE A 412 -3.13 32.41 24.74
C PHE A 412 -4.40 32.76 25.52
N LYS A 413 -4.22 33.47 26.64
CA LYS A 413 -5.33 33.91 27.51
C LYS A 413 -6.18 34.96 26.82
N THR A 414 -7.49 34.88 27.05
CA THR A 414 -8.47 35.86 26.58
C THR A 414 -9.00 36.68 27.75
N GLU A 415 -9.37 37.94 27.48
CA GLU A 415 -9.95 38.81 28.51
C GLU A 415 -11.45 38.54 28.71
N LYS A 416 -12.08 37.91 27.71
CA LYS A 416 -13.51 37.60 27.66
C LYS A 416 -13.73 36.24 27.01
N LYS A 417 -14.92 35.68 27.21
CA LYS A 417 -15.39 34.49 26.50
C LYS A 417 -15.41 34.75 24.99
N VAL A 418 -14.86 33.84 24.19
CA VAL A 418 -14.73 33.97 22.74
C VAL A 418 -15.55 32.89 22.06
N THR A 419 -16.47 33.27 21.17
CA THR A 419 -17.26 32.32 20.38
C THR A 419 -16.58 31.98 19.06
N ILE A 420 -16.93 30.83 18.48
CA ILE A 420 -16.48 30.43 17.14
C ILE A 420 -16.90 31.48 16.10
N GLU A 421 -18.10 32.04 16.21
CA GLU A 421 -18.60 33.08 15.31
C GLU A 421 -17.74 34.34 15.38
N ALA A 422 -17.31 34.72 16.59
CA ALA A 422 -16.37 35.82 16.78
C ALA A 422 -15.03 35.51 16.09
N LEU A 423 -14.45 34.33 16.31
CA LEU A 423 -13.22 33.91 15.62
C LEU A 423 -13.38 33.94 14.09
N LYS A 424 -14.47 33.39 13.57
CA LYS A 424 -14.77 33.35 12.13
C LYS A 424 -14.94 34.76 11.55
N SER A 425 -15.53 35.69 12.31
CA SER A 425 -15.69 37.08 11.92
C SER A 425 -14.37 37.86 11.91
N VAL A 426 -13.47 37.54 12.85
CA VAL A 426 -12.13 38.15 12.97
C VAL A 426 -11.19 37.61 11.90
N LEU A 427 -11.32 36.33 11.56
CA LEU A 427 -10.48 35.59 10.60
C LEU A 427 -11.09 35.52 9.20
N LYS A 428 -11.85 36.55 8.77
CA LYS A 428 -12.39 36.67 7.40
C LYS A 428 -11.41 36.10 6.37
N THR A 429 -11.92 35.37 5.38
CA THR A 429 -11.16 34.58 4.39
C THR A 429 -9.70 35.01 4.24
N ILE A 430 -8.81 34.31 4.95
CA ILE A 430 -7.38 34.55 4.93
C ILE A 430 -6.86 34.20 3.54
N ASN A 431 -6.15 35.15 2.93
CA ASN A 431 -5.35 34.89 1.74
C ASN A 431 -3.95 34.45 2.19
N LEU A 432 -3.63 33.18 1.94
CA LEU A 432 -2.40 32.55 2.40
C LEU A 432 -1.16 33.18 1.73
N ASN A 433 -1.31 33.71 0.52
CA ASN A 433 -0.22 34.39 -0.18
C ASN A 433 0.27 35.64 0.56
N ASP A 434 -0.62 36.32 1.30
CA ASP A 434 -0.30 37.56 2.02
C ASP A 434 0.43 37.27 3.36
N LEU A 435 0.25 36.06 3.89
CA LEU A 435 0.87 35.62 5.14
C LEU A 435 2.25 34.99 4.95
N ASP A 436 2.49 34.46 3.75
CA ASP A 436 3.69 33.70 3.41
C ASP A 436 4.84 34.63 3.00
N LYS A 437 5.71 34.91 3.98
CA LYS A 437 6.84 35.85 3.87
C LYS A 437 8.06 35.28 3.13
N GLN A 438 8.01 34.05 2.62
CA GLN A 438 9.16 33.45 1.94
C GLN A 438 9.40 34.12 0.58
N LYS A 439 10.58 34.74 0.40
CA LYS A 439 10.98 35.44 -0.83
C LYS A 439 11.24 34.50 -2.02
N ILE A 440 11.54 33.22 -1.75
CA ILE A 440 11.79 32.18 -2.77
C ILE A 440 11.00 30.94 -2.35
N LYS A 441 10.04 30.51 -3.16
CA LYS A 441 9.18 29.35 -2.89
C LYS A 441 9.48 28.24 -3.89
N ASN A 442 9.68 27.03 -3.39
CA ASN A 442 9.72 25.80 -4.20
C ASN A 442 8.37 25.06 -4.21
N TYR A 443 7.31 25.72 -3.72
CA TYR A 443 5.94 25.21 -3.69
C TYR A 443 4.93 26.29 -4.13
N LYS A 444 3.73 25.84 -4.48
CA LYS A 444 2.57 26.70 -4.78
C LYS A 444 1.36 26.25 -3.96
N TYR A 445 0.48 27.18 -3.60
CA TYR A 445 -0.79 26.84 -2.98
C TYR A 445 -1.74 26.24 -4.01
N LYS A 446 -2.39 25.12 -3.66
CA LYS A 446 -3.45 24.55 -4.51
C LYS A 446 -4.67 25.47 -4.57
N THR A 447 -4.97 26.11 -3.45
CA THR A 447 -5.92 27.22 -3.34
C THR A 447 -5.31 28.33 -2.49
N PRO A 448 -5.31 29.59 -2.93
CA PRO A 448 -4.76 30.70 -2.15
C PRO A 448 -5.58 31.04 -0.90
N LYS A 449 -6.82 30.54 -0.82
CA LYS A 449 -7.71 30.71 0.33
C LYS A 449 -7.71 29.44 1.18
N ALA A 450 -7.62 29.60 2.50
CA ALA A 450 -7.88 28.53 3.43
C ALA A 450 -9.37 28.16 3.44
N SER A 451 -9.66 26.87 3.59
CA SER A 451 -11.02 26.38 3.85
C SER A 451 -11.31 26.40 5.35
N TYR A 452 -12.55 26.67 5.72
CA TYR A 452 -12.98 26.77 7.12
C TYR A 452 -14.02 25.69 7.43
N ALA A 453 -13.86 25.00 8.55
CA ALA A 453 -14.86 24.13 9.13
C ALA A 453 -15.08 24.50 10.61
N THR A 454 -16.30 24.34 11.10
CA THR A 454 -16.66 24.63 12.50
C THR A 454 -17.15 23.35 13.16
N ASN A 455 -16.61 23.02 14.33
CA ASN A 455 -17.12 21.96 15.18
C ASN A 455 -17.76 22.59 16.42
N GLN A 456 -19.09 22.67 16.43
CA GLN A 456 -19.84 23.30 17.51
C GLN A 456 -19.75 22.50 18.82
N GLU A 457 -19.74 21.16 18.76
CA GLU A 457 -19.64 20.31 19.96
C GLU A 457 -18.30 20.50 20.69
N LYS A 458 -17.22 20.69 19.94
CA LYS A 458 -15.86 20.88 20.48
C LYS A 458 -15.46 22.34 20.65
N ASN A 459 -16.32 23.29 20.29
CA ASN A 459 -15.99 24.71 20.25
C ASN A 459 -14.71 25.02 19.43
N GLU A 460 -14.57 24.39 18.26
CA GLU A 460 -13.37 24.48 17.40
C GLU A 460 -13.66 25.15 16.04
N LEU A 461 -12.74 26.01 15.61
CA LEU A 461 -12.62 26.51 14.24
C LEU A 461 -11.39 25.87 13.57
N VAL A 462 -11.60 25.20 12.43
CA VAL A 462 -10.55 24.50 11.69
C VAL A 462 -10.29 25.22 10.38
N LEU A 463 -9.03 25.59 10.14
CA LEU A 463 -8.54 26.15 8.89
C LEU A 463 -7.69 25.09 8.18
N ASN A 464 -8.04 24.69 6.95
CA ASN A 464 -7.27 23.71 6.18
C ASN A 464 -6.81 24.27 4.83
N TYR A 465 -5.62 23.87 4.41
CA TYR A 465 -5.06 24.16 3.09
C TYR A 465 -4.11 23.06 2.61
N GLU A 466 -3.74 23.12 1.34
CA GLU A 466 -2.81 22.18 0.71
C GLU A 466 -1.82 22.95 -0.17
N ILE A 467 -0.55 22.58 -0.09
CA ILE A 467 0.53 23.09 -0.94
C ILE A 467 1.07 21.98 -1.83
N GLU A 468 1.53 22.36 -3.01
CA GLU A 468 2.15 21.49 -4.02
C GLU A 468 3.62 21.89 -4.17
N ARG A 469 4.54 20.99 -3.84
CA ARG A 469 6.00 21.21 -3.92
C ARG A 469 6.57 20.47 -5.13
N TYR A 470 7.31 21.20 -5.96
CA TYR A 470 7.95 20.61 -7.16
C TYR A 470 9.43 20.33 -6.92
N GLN A 471 9.86 19.08 -7.13
CA GLN A 471 11.23 18.63 -6.91
C GLN A 471 11.85 18.12 -8.23
N ARG A 472 12.51 19.03 -8.96
CA ARG A 472 13.13 18.78 -10.28
C ARG A 472 14.16 17.65 -10.32
N ASN A 473 14.74 17.29 -9.18
CA ASN A 473 15.85 16.34 -9.08
C ASN A 473 15.39 14.93 -8.66
N LYS A 474 14.08 14.66 -8.64
CA LYS A 474 13.53 13.38 -8.26
C LYS A 474 12.80 12.71 -9.42
N SER A 475 12.66 11.39 -9.35
CA SER A 475 11.97 10.54 -10.33
C SER A 475 10.55 11.06 -10.63
N TRP A 476 10.00 10.72 -11.79
CA TRP A 476 8.70 11.20 -12.29
C TRP A 476 7.56 11.09 -11.25
N ASP A 477 7.60 10.05 -10.40
CA ASP A 477 6.66 9.76 -9.31
C ASP A 477 6.83 10.65 -8.06
N GLU A 478 7.97 11.32 -7.91
CA GLU A 478 8.30 12.20 -6.78
C GLU A 478 8.45 13.68 -7.18
N GLN A 479 8.25 14.01 -8.45
CA GLN A 479 8.41 15.39 -8.94
C GLN A 479 7.43 16.36 -8.29
N THR A 480 6.26 15.88 -7.87
CA THR A 480 5.22 16.72 -7.27
C THR A 480 4.67 16.09 -6.00
N ASN A 481 4.93 16.72 -4.85
CA ASN A 481 4.42 16.27 -3.55
C ASN A 481 3.36 17.24 -3.00
N PHE A 482 2.30 16.68 -2.42
CA PHE A 482 1.23 17.45 -1.81
C PHE A 482 1.34 17.38 -0.29
N PHE A 483 1.45 18.54 0.35
CA PHE A 483 1.52 18.66 1.80
C PHE A 483 0.31 19.41 2.32
N ARG A 484 -0.24 18.93 3.43
CA ARG A 484 -1.44 19.49 4.06
C ARG A 484 -1.05 20.23 5.33
N GLY A 485 -1.67 21.39 5.51
CA GLY A 485 -1.57 22.17 6.73
C GLY A 485 -2.96 22.42 7.31
N SER A 486 -3.05 22.36 8.63
CA SER A 486 -4.25 22.72 9.36
C SER A 486 -3.93 23.49 10.64
N VAL A 487 -4.73 24.52 10.92
CA VAL A 487 -4.75 25.23 12.21
C VAL A 487 -6.12 25.04 12.82
N ILE A 488 -6.17 24.47 14.03
CA ILE A 488 -7.38 24.33 14.83
C ILE A 488 -7.32 25.35 15.96
N LEU A 489 -8.35 26.18 16.09
CA LEU A 489 -8.52 27.11 17.20
C LEU A 489 -9.66 26.61 18.07
N HIS A 490 -9.33 26.15 19.28
CA HIS A 490 -10.29 25.70 20.28
C HIS A 490 -10.49 26.80 21.32
N CYS A 491 -11.75 27.21 21.54
CA CYS A 491 -12.11 28.14 22.60
C CYS A 491 -12.42 27.38 23.89
N ASN A 492 -11.57 27.57 24.92
CA ASN A 492 -11.79 27.02 26.24
C ASN A 492 -12.42 28.10 27.13
N ASP A 493 -13.73 28.00 27.31
CA ASP A 493 -14.52 28.98 28.06
C ASP A 493 -14.19 28.97 29.57
N ASP A 494 -13.90 27.79 30.13
CA ASP A 494 -13.68 27.62 31.58
C ASP A 494 -12.39 28.29 32.03
N LYS A 495 -11.34 28.22 31.20
CA LYS A 495 -10.03 28.81 31.49
C LYS A 495 -9.80 30.18 30.83
N LEU A 496 -10.79 30.69 30.08
CA LEU A 496 -10.69 31.91 29.27
C LEU A 496 -9.40 31.92 28.44
N GLU A 497 -9.24 30.91 27.59
CA GLU A 497 -8.07 30.77 26.73
C GLU A 497 -8.47 30.24 25.34
N ILE A 498 -7.65 30.54 24.34
CA ILE A 498 -7.73 29.92 23.03
C ILE A 498 -6.52 29.01 22.88
N ILE A 499 -6.78 27.76 22.52
CA ILE A 499 -5.77 26.75 22.23
C ILE A 499 -5.64 26.64 20.71
N ALA A 500 -4.47 26.96 20.18
CA ALA A 500 -4.13 26.80 18.77
C ALA A 500 -3.36 25.49 18.57
N LYS A 501 -3.93 24.57 17.78
CA LYS A 501 -3.25 23.34 17.34
C LYS A 501 -2.76 23.52 15.92
N ASN A 502 -1.47 23.28 15.71
CA ASN A 502 -0.79 23.36 14.43
C ASN A 502 -0.52 21.94 13.94
N ILE A 503 -1.13 21.57 12.82
CA ILE A 503 -0.98 20.26 12.18
C ILE A 503 -0.27 20.48 10.84
N SER A 504 0.94 19.96 10.73
CA SER A 504 1.80 20.15 9.56
C SER A 504 2.33 18.82 9.05
N THR A 505 2.43 18.64 7.73
CA THR A 505 3.07 17.49 7.07
C THR A 505 4.37 17.86 6.37
N SER A 506 4.92 19.06 6.61
CA SER A 506 6.20 19.51 6.07
C SER A 506 6.73 20.70 6.86
N LYS A 507 7.98 21.10 6.62
CA LYS A 507 8.54 22.32 7.23
C LYS A 507 7.80 23.57 6.76
N GLU A 508 7.47 23.64 5.47
CA GLU A 508 6.76 24.77 4.86
C GLU A 508 5.35 24.89 5.44
N THR A 509 4.62 23.78 5.59
CA THR A 509 3.28 23.82 6.21
C THR A 509 3.35 24.23 7.68
N LEU A 510 4.39 23.86 8.43
CA LEU A 510 4.61 24.33 9.80
C LEU A 510 4.79 25.86 9.87
N GLU A 511 5.62 26.42 8.99
CA GLU A 511 5.90 27.87 8.91
C GLU A 511 4.66 28.67 8.49
N ILE A 512 3.87 28.15 7.54
CA ILE A 512 2.60 28.76 7.12
C ILE A 512 1.60 28.74 8.29
N ASN A 513 1.45 27.61 8.99
CA ASN A 513 0.58 27.51 10.15
C ASN A 513 0.98 28.51 11.26
N GLN A 514 2.28 28.66 11.52
CA GLN A 514 2.77 29.68 12.46
C GLN A 514 2.41 31.10 12.01
N SER A 515 2.48 31.38 10.71
CA SER A 515 2.07 32.67 10.15
C SER A 515 0.56 32.91 10.31
N ILE A 516 -0.27 31.87 10.15
CA ILE A 516 -1.73 31.93 10.41
C ILE A 516 -2.01 32.21 11.90
N ILE A 517 -1.34 31.52 12.83
CA ILE A 517 -1.51 31.72 14.27
C ILE A 517 -1.09 33.13 14.68
N ASN A 518 0.05 33.61 14.16
CA ASN A 518 0.51 34.98 14.41
C ASN A 518 -0.46 36.03 13.88
N HIS A 519 -0.98 35.85 12.65
CA HIS A 519 -1.99 36.74 12.09
C HIS A 519 -3.28 36.74 12.93
N THR A 520 -3.71 35.55 13.37
CA THR A 520 -4.86 35.38 14.27
C THR A 520 -4.66 36.17 15.54
N LYS A 521 -3.51 36.02 16.20
CA LYS A 521 -3.16 36.75 17.41
C LYS A 521 -3.21 38.27 17.19
N SER A 522 -2.60 38.77 16.12
CA SER A 522 -2.64 40.20 15.77
C SER A 522 -4.07 40.71 15.61
N LYS A 523 -4.92 39.95 14.91
CA LYS A 523 -6.33 40.32 14.70
C LYS A 523 -7.15 40.29 15.99
N LEU A 524 -6.88 39.35 16.90
CA LEU A 524 -7.54 39.31 18.21
C LEU A 524 -7.12 40.49 19.10
N ILE A 525 -5.87 40.94 19.02
CA ILE A 525 -5.40 42.15 19.71
C ILE A 525 -6.09 43.39 19.14
N GLU A 526 -6.15 43.54 17.81
CA GLU A 526 -6.82 44.66 17.14
C GLU A 526 -8.30 44.78 17.54
N ASN A 527 -8.96 43.64 17.79
CA ASN A 527 -10.36 43.59 18.20
C ASN A 527 -10.57 43.61 19.73
N ASN A 528 -9.53 43.85 20.52
CA ASN A 528 -9.56 43.87 22.00
C ASN A 528 -10.15 42.58 22.63
N ILE A 529 -9.88 41.42 22.02
CA ILE A 529 -10.27 40.10 22.55
C ILE A 529 -9.19 39.54 23.47
N ILE A 530 -7.92 39.81 23.15
CA ILE A 530 -6.76 39.44 23.95
C ILE A 530 -5.89 40.67 24.20
N SER A 531 -5.20 40.69 25.34
CA SER A 531 -4.33 41.80 25.73
C SER A 531 -3.17 42.01 24.75
N LYS A 532 -2.73 43.26 24.58
CA LYS A 532 -1.51 43.59 23.81
C LYS A 532 -0.25 42.92 24.38
N THR A 533 -0.26 42.59 25.68
CA THR A 533 0.85 41.90 26.37
C THR A 533 0.67 40.38 26.43
N ALA A 534 -0.42 39.84 25.86
CA ALA A 534 -0.68 38.40 25.88
C ALA A 534 0.47 37.63 25.21
N LYS A 535 1.16 36.80 26.00
CA LYS A 535 2.20 35.89 25.49
C LYS A 535 1.53 34.64 24.93
N GLU A 536 2.10 34.15 23.84
CA GLU A 536 1.77 32.80 23.35
C GLU A 536 2.56 31.82 24.21
N GLU A 537 1.86 30.92 24.89
CA GLU A 537 2.46 29.88 25.72
C GLU A 537 2.61 28.61 24.88
N LYS A 538 3.85 28.15 24.73
CA LYS A 538 4.23 26.91 24.03
C LYS A 538 4.85 25.95 25.03
N ILE A 539 4.82 24.66 24.72
CA ILE A 539 5.55 23.66 25.50
C ILE A 539 6.96 23.59 24.94
N LEU A 540 7.92 24.19 25.64
CA LEU A 540 9.33 24.23 25.25
C LEU A 540 10.16 23.44 26.25
N MET A 541 11.04 22.58 25.74
CA MET A 541 12.00 21.83 26.56
C MET A 541 12.86 22.77 27.42
N ASN A 542 13.25 23.92 26.85
CA ASN A 542 14.11 24.90 27.51
C ASN A 542 13.42 25.63 28.69
N ASP A 543 12.09 25.53 28.81
CA ASP A 543 11.33 26.12 29.92
C ASP A 543 11.17 25.13 31.10
N MET A 544 11.71 23.91 30.98
CA MET A 544 11.65 22.83 31.96
C MET A 544 13.06 22.35 32.33
N SER A 545 13.24 21.87 33.56
CA SER A 545 14.41 21.09 33.95
C SER A 545 14.41 19.71 33.28
N ASN A 546 15.57 19.07 33.17
CA ASN A 546 15.70 17.71 32.62
C ASN A 546 14.77 16.71 33.33
N LYS A 547 14.63 16.82 34.66
CA LYS A 547 13.73 15.99 35.46
C LYS A 547 12.26 16.21 35.10
N GLU A 548 11.86 17.46 34.86
CA GLU A 548 10.50 17.81 34.43
C GLU A 548 10.22 17.34 33.00
N VAL A 549 11.19 17.46 32.09
CA VAL A 549 11.09 16.96 30.70
C VAL A 549 10.82 15.45 30.69
N LEU A 550 11.63 14.67 31.43
CA LEU A 550 11.47 13.22 31.48
C LEU A 550 10.15 12.83 32.13
N LYS A 551 9.78 13.48 33.24
CA LYS A 551 8.49 13.27 33.91
C LYS A 551 7.30 13.59 32.99
N PHE A 552 7.41 14.67 32.20
CA PHE A 552 6.39 15.05 31.23
C PHE A 552 6.23 13.99 30.13
N LEU A 553 7.33 13.49 29.55
CA LEU A 553 7.30 12.44 28.54
C LEU A 553 6.74 11.12 29.09
N LEU A 554 7.17 10.68 30.27
CA LEU A 554 6.65 9.46 30.91
C LEU A 554 5.20 9.60 31.36
N SER A 555 4.67 10.82 31.47
CA SER A 555 3.26 10.99 31.84
C SER A 555 2.28 10.44 30.78
N PHE A 556 2.73 10.26 29.54
CA PHE A 556 1.96 9.66 28.45
C PHE A 556 1.88 8.12 28.52
N THR A 557 2.68 7.48 29.39
CA THR A 557 2.70 6.01 29.53
C THR A 557 1.86 5.51 30.72
N ASN A 558 1.24 6.41 31.48
CA ASN A 558 0.37 6.03 32.58
C ASN A 558 -1.06 5.74 32.11
N ASN A 559 -1.48 4.47 32.22
CA ASN A 559 -2.81 4.00 31.86
C ASN A 559 -3.96 4.62 32.66
N ASP A 560 -3.74 5.08 33.89
CA ASP A 560 -4.79 5.69 34.70
C ASP A 560 -5.37 6.98 34.09
N ASN A 561 -4.63 7.60 33.16
CA ASN A 561 -5.02 8.85 32.50
C ASN A 561 -5.60 8.63 31.09
N LEU A 562 -5.74 7.38 30.64
CA LEU A 562 -6.20 7.01 29.30
C LEU A 562 -7.60 6.38 29.38
N THR A 563 -8.46 6.66 28.38
CA THR A 563 -9.86 6.20 28.38
C THR A 563 -10.20 5.32 27.19
N ASP A 564 -9.75 5.71 26.00
CA ASP A 564 -10.02 5.07 24.72
C ASP A 564 -8.84 4.20 24.24
N ILE A 565 -7.65 4.39 24.83
CA ILE A 565 -6.42 3.67 24.50
C ILE A 565 -5.73 3.12 25.76
N GLU A 566 -4.86 2.13 25.61
CA GLU A 566 -4.03 1.57 26.68
C GLU A 566 -2.57 1.53 26.22
N PHE A 567 -1.67 2.12 27.00
CA PHE A 567 -0.23 2.03 26.84
C PHE A 567 0.22 0.57 26.95
N LEU A 568 1.10 0.16 26.02
CA LEU A 568 1.69 -1.17 25.97
C LEU A 568 3.17 -1.19 26.31
N ASP A 569 3.97 -0.35 25.66
CA ASP A 569 5.43 -0.44 25.72
C ASP A 569 6.10 0.87 25.24
N ILE A 570 7.24 1.26 25.83
CA ILE A 570 8.16 2.21 25.22
C ILE A 570 9.06 1.42 24.24
N ILE A 571 8.87 1.65 22.94
CA ILE A 571 9.63 1.01 21.87
C ILE A 571 11.05 1.59 21.76
N SER A 572 11.17 2.90 21.97
CA SER A 572 12.43 3.61 21.79
C SER A 572 12.50 4.89 22.62
N ILE A 573 13.67 5.17 23.19
CA ILE A 573 13.97 6.41 23.90
C ILE A 573 15.42 6.83 23.60
N ASP A 574 15.60 8.14 23.39
CA ASP A 574 16.91 8.75 23.19
C ASP A 574 17.27 9.57 24.43
N ILE A 575 18.36 9.18 25.11
CA ILE A 575 18.84 9.81 26.34
C ILE A 575 20.31 10.21 26.20
N GLU A 576 20.67 11.37 26.70
CA GLU A 576 22.03 11.91 26.72
C GLU A 576 22.36 12.43 28.13
N ILE A 577 23.64 12.38 28.52
CA ILE A 577 24.07 13.03 29.76
C ILE A 577 24.09 14.54 29.52
N ASP A 578 23.53 15.30 30.46
CA ASP A 578 23.71 16.74 30.45
C ASP A 578 25.14 17.14 30.85
N GLU A 579 26.00 17.36 29.86
CA GLU A 579 27.38 17.80 30.07
C GLU A 579 27.51 19.15 30.80
N THR A 580 26.41 19.90 30.96
CA THR A 580 26.41 21.17 31.71
C THR A 580 26.31 20.99 33.22
N VAL A 581 25.99 19.79 33.69
CA VAL A 581 25.83 19.46 35.11
C VAL A 581 26.78 18.34 35.51
N SER A 582 27.57 18.52 36.56
CA SER A 582 28.49 17.49 37.02
C SER A 582 27.74 16.36 37.72
N LEU A 583 27.89 15.13 37.21
CA LEU A 583 27.32 13.94 37.85
C LEU A 583 28.02 13.66 39.19
N PRO A 584 27.27 13.41 40.29
CA PRO A 584 27.85 12.97 41.55
C PRO A 584 28.63 11.66 41.39
N GLU A 585 29.76 11.52 42.09
CA GLU A 585 30.56 10.28 42.11
C GLU A 585 29.76 9.06 42.61
N THR A 586 28.74 9.29 43.43
CA THR A 586 27.84 8.25 43.94
C THR A 586 26.73 7.86 42.97
N SER A 587 26.65 8.50 41.79
CA SER A 587 25.58 8.25 40.82
C SER A 587 25.77 6.91 40.10
N LYS A 588 24.70 6.09 40.03
CA LYS A 588 24.74 4.80 39.34
C LYS A 588 24.93 4.94 37.83
N ILE A 589 24.70 6.12 37.26
CA ILE A 589 24.91 6.43 35.84
C ILE A 589 26.27 7.07 35.55
N LYS A 590 27.15 7.23 36.57
CA LYS A 590 28.48 7.83 36.41
C LYS A 590 29.35 7.11 35.38
N TRP A 591 29.15 5.80 35.19
CA TRP A 591 29.86 5.01 34.18
C TRP A 591 29.63 5.50 32.74
N MET A 592 28.54 6.22 32.48
CA MET A 592 28.24 6.79 31.17
C MET A 592 29.09 8.04 30.87
N GLU A 593 29.53 8.75 31.91
CA GLU A 593 30.32 9.98 31.79
C GLU A 593 31.61 9.70 30.99
N SER A 594 31.91 10.55 30.00
CA SER A 594 33.03 10.42 29.04
C SER A 594 33.02 9.20 28.10
N LYS A 595 32.18 8.18 28.34
CA LYS A 595 32.12 6.94 27.54
C LYS A 595 30.97 6.90 26.55
N ILE A 596 29.83 7.50 26.89
CA ILE A 596 28.61 7.48 26.08
C ILE A 596 28.15 8.90 25.84
N LYS A 597 28.16 9.33 24.58
CA LYS A 597 27.60 10.63 24.17
C LYS A 597 26.07 10.58 24.08
N ASN A 598 25.51 9.51 23.56
CA ASN A 598 24.08 9.32 23.42
C ASN A 598 23.76 7.83 23.64
N LEU A 599 22.79 7.56 24.51
CA LEU A 599 22.25 6.24 24.77
C LEU A 599 20.87 6.13 24.14
N LYS A 600 20.81 5.40 23.03
CA LYS A 600 19.55 5.00 22.41
C LYS A 600 19.17 3.60 22.89
N LEU A 601 18.02 3.50 23.54
CA LEU A 601 17.47 2.22 23.95
C LEU A 601 16.36 1.85 22.96
N ASP A 602 16.51 0.71 22.28
CA ASP A 602 15.53 0.13 21.37
C ASP A 602 15.22 -1.30 21.84
N GLY A 603 13.95 -1.62 22.13
CA GLY A 603 13.63 -2.87 22.79
C GLY A 603 12.18 -3.01 23.21
N LYS A 604 11.94 -3.85 24.23
CA LYS A 604 10.65 -4.06 24.87
C LYS A 604 10.78 -3.82 26.37
N LYS A 605 9.73 -3.27 26.97
CA LYS A 605 9.64 -2.87 28.38
C LYS A 605 10.74 -1.90 28.80
N ILE A 606 11.03 -0.91 27.96
CA ILE A 606 12.08 0.07 28.25
C ILE A 606 11.72 0.89 29.49
N GLU A 607 10.43 1.11 29.74
CA GLU A 607 9.89 1.80 30.92
C GLU A 607 10.30 1.18 32.26
N ASP A 608 10.65 -0.10 32.29
CA ASP A 608 11.08 -0.81 33.51
C ASP A 608 12.59 -0.66 33.81
N ILE A 609 13.36 -0.03 32.91
CA ILE A 609 14.81 0.11 33.07
C ILE A 609 15.12 1.11 34.18
N GLU A 610 16.07 0.76 35.05
CA GLU A 610 16.44 1.52 36.25
C GLU A 610 16.73 3.01 35.97
N ILE A 611 17.31 3.34 34.81
CA ILE A 611 17.62 4.71 34.38
C ILE A 611 16.38 5.60 34.21
N LEU A 612 15.19 5.01 34.04
CA LEU A 612 13.90 5.69 33.88
C LEU A 612 13.01 5.62 35.13
N THR A 613 13.21 4.61 35.97
CA THR A 613 12.42 4.42 37.18
C THR A 613 13.02 5.13 38.40
N ASP A 614 14.35 5.29 38.44
CA ASP A 614 15.07 5.92 39.56
C ASP A 614 15.20 7.45 39.34
N ASP A 615 14.34 8.20 40.03
CA ASP A 615 14.21 9.65 39.87
C ASP A 615 15.42 10.47 40.35
N THR A 616 16.39 9.82 40.98
CA THR A 616 17.65 10.43 41.47
C THR A 616 18.60 10.77 40.35
N HIS A 617 18.43 10.20 39.15
CA HIS A 617 19.30 10.40 38.00
C HIS A 617 18.72 11.36 36.95
N HIS A 618 17.41 11.62 37.00
CA HIS A 618 16.69 12.31 35.93
C HIS A 618 17.14 13.76 35.68
N GLU A 619 17.68 14.44 36.70
CA GLU A 619 18.17 15.82 36.54
C GLU A 619 19.43 15.91 35.66
N TYR A 620 20.17 14.81 35.54
CA TYR A 620 21.41 14.72 34.76
C TYR A 620 21.21 14.18 33.35
N LEU A 621 19.97 13.86 32.96
CA LEU A 621 19.65 13.18 31.70
C LEU A 621 18.80 14.08 30.80
N LYS A 622 19.33 14.42 29.62
CA LYS A 622 18.57 15.04 28.54
C LYS A 622 17.80 13.98 27.77
N CYS A 623 16.47 14.10 27.72
CA CYS A 623 15.61 13.25 26.92
C CYS A 623 14.88 14.08 25.87
N TRP A 624 15.12 13.77 24.60
CA TRP A 624 14.50 14.50 23.48
C TRP A 624 13.14 13.93 23.07
N GLY A 625 12.80 12.73 23.55
CA GLY A 625 11.49 12.15 23.35
C GLY A 625 11.44 10.65 23.49
N ILE A 626 10.21 10.14 23.46
CA ILE A 626 9.89 8.71 23.56
C ILE A 626 9.04 8.28 22.36
N ILE A 627 9.18 7.02 21.98
CA ILE A 627 8.30 6.33 21.03
C ILE A 627 7.59 5.23 21.79
N ALA A 628 6.27 5.32 21.88
CA ALA A 628 5.46 4.38 22.66
C ALA A 628 4.39 3.71 21.80
N GLU A 629 4.06 2.46 22.13
CA GLU A 629 2.96 1.70 21.55
C GLU A 629 1.73 1.77 22.46
N PHE A 630 0.57 1.97 21.84
CA PHE A 630 -0.74 1.95 22.48
C PHE A 630 -1.64 0.98 21.75
N LYS A 631 -2.47 0.23 22.47
CA LYS A 631 -3.59 -0.51 21.89
C LYS A 631 -4.90 0.22 22.09
N TYR A 632 -5.85 -0.06 21.21
CA TYR A 632 -7.25 0.30 21.38
C TYR A 632 -8.09 -0.91 21.01
N ASP A 633 -9.05 -1.23 21.87
CA ASP A 633 -10.00 -2.31 21.66
C ASP A 633 -11.36 -1.83 22.16
N ASN A 634 -12.14 -1.26 21.25
CA ASN A 634 -13.47 -0.75 21.54
C ASN A 634 -14.46 -1.09 20.43
N LEU A 635 -15.73 -0.72 20.62
CA LEU A 635 -16.79 -1.02 19.65
C LEU A 635 -16.52 -0.45 18.26
N THR A 636 -15.71 0.60 18.14
CA THR A 636 -15.44 1.30 16.88
C THR A 636 -14.22 0.76 16.13
N ALA A 637 -13.19 0.29 16.86
CA ALA A 637 -11.95 -0.20 16.29
C ALA A 637 -11.15 -1.08 17.25
N LYS A 638 -10.37 -2.01 16.67
CA LYS A 638 -9.37 -2.82 17.34
C LYS A 638 -8.03 -2.73 16.62
N GLY A 639 -6.94 -2.48 17.35
CA GLY A 639 -5.59 -2.45 16.79
C GLY A 639 -4.58 -1.77 17.72
N SER A 640 -3.45 -1.33 17.16
CA SER A 640 -2.41 -0.60 17.88
C SER A 640 -1.91 0.62 17.11
N SER A 641 -1.35 1.59 17.83
CA SER A 641 -0.71 2.78 17.27
C SER A 641 0.63 3.04 17.95
N ILE A 642 1.63 3.37 17.12
CA ILE A 642 2.94 3.83 17.57
C ILE A 642 2.96 5.35 17.49
N ILE A 643 3.30 5.99 18.60
CA ILE A 643 3.20 7.44 18.77
C ILE A 643 4.54 7.97 19.26
N GLU A 644 5.01 9.03 18.59
CA GLU A 644 6.23 9.75 18.94
C GLU A 644 5.87 11.01 19.73
N PHE A 645 6.43 11.14 20.92
CA PHE A 645 6.35 12.32 21.77
C PHE A 645 7.74 12.94 21.84
N LYS A 646 7.97 14.06 21.14
CA LYS A 646 9.33 14.58 20.92
C LYS A 646 9.41 16.08 21.04
N PHE A 647 10.58 16.56 21.45
CA PHE A 647 10.98 17.95 21.36
C PHE A 647 11.82 18.18 20.11
N ASN A 648 11.57 19.26 19.39
CA ASN A 648 12.31 19.56 18.18
C ASN A 648 13.74 20.02 18.52
N THR A 649 14.75 19.35 17.97
CA THR A 649 16.16 19.72 18.15
C THR A 649 16.49 21.08 17.52
N SER A 650 15.68 21.50 16.54
CA SER A 650 15.68 22.84 15.97
C SER A 650 14.48 23.63 16.54
N ASN A 651 14.62 24.94 16.76
CA ASN A 651 13.56 25.83 17.27
C ASN A 651 13.23 25.71 18.78
N LYS A 652 14.21 26.01 19.66
CA LYS A 652 14.05 26.12 21.13
C LYS A 652 13.43 24.91 21.84
N GLY A 653 13.44 23.72 21.23
CA GLY A 653 12.88 22.53 21.86
C GLY A 653 11.36 22.53 21.91
N GLU A 654 10.63 22.95 20.87
CA GLU A 654 9.16 22.90 20.90
C GLU A 654 8.64 21.45 20.82
N PHE A 655 7.73 21.09 21.73
CA PHE A 655 7.12 19.76 21.79
C PHE A 655 6.15 19.50 20.64
N PHE A 656 6.17 18.28 20.11
CA PHE A 656 5.21 17.79 19.14
C PHE A 656 4.84 16.32 19.36
N ILE A 657 3.66 15.98 18.87
CA ILE A 657 3.14 14.62 18.81
C ILE A 657 3.06 14.22 17.34
N GLN A 658 3.48 12.99 17.03
CA GLN A 658 3.37 12.43 15.69
C GLN A 658 2.97 10.95 15.80
N ILE A 659 1.86 10.56 15.18
CA ILE A 659 1.52 9.14 15.05
C ILE A 659 2.38 8.57 13.92
N SER A 660 3.28 7.66 14.26
CA SER A 660 4.23 7.10 13.29
C SER A 660 3.62 5.93 12.51
N LYS A 661 2.73 5.16 13.15
CA LYS A 661 2.05 4.02 12.54
C LYS A 661 0.74 3.75 13.29
N SER A 662 -0.30 3.35 12.56
CA SER A 662 -1.49 2.73 13.12
C SER A 662 -1.76 1.42 12.40
N THR A 663 -2.13 0.38 13.14
CA THR A 663 -2.55 -0.93 12.65
C THR A 663 -4.00 -1.14 13.04
N PHE A 664 -4.81 -1.65 12.11
CA PHE A 664 -6.24 -1.86 12.34
C PHE A 664 -6.58 -3.32 12.05
N ASP A 665 -6.80 -4.10 13.12
CA ASP A 665 -7.25 -5.48 13.02
C ASP A 665 -8.74 -5.56 12.63
N LYS A 666 -9.52 -4.58 13.10
CA LYS A 666 -10.94 -4.40 12.77
C LYS A 666 -11.31 -2.92 12.88
N LYS A 667 -12.06 -2.39 11.90
CA LYS A 667 -12.56 -1.01 11.91
C LYS A 667 -14.01 -0.93 11.43
N ILE A 668 -14.84 -0.20 12.16
CA ILE A 668 -16.20 0.19 11.72
C ILE A 668 -16.21 1.63 11.20
N TYR A 669 -15.41 2.49 11.83
CA TYR A 669 -15.33 3.92 11.52
C TYR A 669 -14.18 4.21 10.54
N LYS A 670 -14.18 5.41 9.96
CA LYS A 670 -13.07 5.87 9.12
C LYS A 670 -11.82 6.06 9.99
N GLU A 671 -10.65 5.78 9.42
CA GLU A 671 -9.37 5.88 10.13
C GLU A 671 -9.14 7.25 10.78
N LYS A 672 -9.57 8.32 10.11
CA LYS A 672 -9.49 9.68 10.64
C LYS A 672 -10.22 9.84 11.98
N ASP A 673 -11.35 9.18 12.15
CA ASP A 673 -12.14 9.28 13.38
C ASP A 673 -11.47 8.53 14.53
N ILE A 674 -10.89 7.37 14.24
CA ILE A 674 -10.11 6.58 15.20
C ILE A 674 -8.85 7.36 15.63
N VAL A 675 -8.14 7.96 14.67
CA VAL A 675 -6.98 8.82 14.94
C VAL A 675 -7.37 10.02 15.82
N ASN A 676 -8.50 10.65 15.55
CA ASN A 676 -8.97 11.78 16.37
C ASN A 676 -9.35 11.36 17.80
N MET A 677 -9.86 10.14 17.99
CA MET A 677 -10.13 9.56 19.31
C MET A 677 -8.82 9.36 20.08
N ILE A 678 -7.83 8.70 19.48
CA ILE A 678 -6.50 8.48 20.08
C ILE A 678 -5.87 9.82 20.51
N LEU A 679 -5.91 10.82 19.63
CA LEU A 679 -5.32 12.13 19.90
C LEU A 679 -6.06 12.92 20.99
N LYS A 680 -7.34 12.66 21.22
CA LYS A 680 -8.12 13.32 22.28
C LYS A 680 -7.57 12.94 23.66
N ASP A 681 -7.33 11.66 23.91
CA ASP A 681 -6.74 11.19 25.17
C ASP A 681 -5.35 11.78 25.40
N ILE A 682 -4.53 11.79 24.35
CA ILE A 682 -3.18 12.35 24.40
C ILE A 682 -3.19 13.85 24.68
N ASP A 683 -4.05 14.61 24.01
CA ASP A 683 -4.19 16.05 24.24
C ASP A 683 -4.62 16.33 25.70
N ASN A 684 -5.49 15.50 26.28
CA ASN A 684 -5.91 15.65 27.68
C ASN A 684 -4.73 15.50 28.66
N ILE A 685 -3.87 14.49 28.46
CA ILE A 685 -2.65 14.29 29.27
C ILE A 685 -1.73 15.51 29.12
N LYS A 686 -1.49 15.93 27.88
CA LYS A 686 -0.62 17.06 27.54
C LYS A 686 -1.00 18.33 28.30
N TYR A 687 -2.27 18.71 28.29
CA TYR A 687 -2.71 19.96 28.95
C TYR A 687 -2.82 19.83 30.47
N THR A 688 -3.13 18.64 30.99
CA THR A 688 -3.23 18.40 32.44
C THR A 688 -1.87 18.45 33.13
N ASN A 689 -0.84 17.89 32.49
CA ASN A 689 0.49 17.75 33.08
C ASN A 689 1.43 18.93 32.83
N HIS A 690 1.13 19.80 31.84
CA HIS A 690 1.88 21.04 31.61
C HIS A 690 1.25 22.27 32.30
N SER A 691 0.02 22.18 32.82
CA SER A 691 -0.65 23.31 33.49
C SER A 691 -0.48 23.31 35.02
N LYS A 692 0.35 22.41 35.56
CA LYS A 692 0.80 22.37 36.95
C LYS A 692 2.24 22.85 37.00
#